data_AF-A0AAV7Y007-F1
#
_entry.id   AF-A0AAV7Y007-F1
#
_cell.length_a   1.000
_cell.length_b   1.000
_cell.length_c   1.000
_cell.angle_alpha   90.00
_cell.angle_beta   90.00
_cell.angle_gamma   90.00
#
_symmetry.space_group_name_H-M   'P 1'
#
loop_
_entity.id
_entity.type
_entity.pdbx_description
1 polymer ?
#
loop_
_entity_poly.entity_id
_entity_poly.type
_entity_poly.pdbx_seq_one_letter_code
_entity_poly.pdbx_strand_id
1 'polypeptide(L)'
;MHKCEEDESARKEDECQWKCCNWNNSVRADIDPTLSEDDSSIGPKTSSTTTPTITPTTTPATPTTPTNLGFDTLKYLVCAIFFSFSQSRSDEEDLIAERTLQKEEERKSQQLYEEEAKLQQQINDLQSSDLEVEVETDGETQIGTEEEEEEELLGCDEPRDTDIELDTMSLEARYENMLEGLTWAERMDTLEQLEALVARHPGRALQLHQKLSSPSRSRATTLPETLRRFQARQEKAQQKRERLLQVKSQKLRDLLNKVGEVKAAQAQLTEDRRLRLETKLKRAEENRNLHLRSIKRKAHDEEEKLKEIAFINELEAQNKRHDFLALRQEQEERLQGIAEERQRRQEEKAAKEAAVEERKKALEAERLQKLEEMQARRKRRVERIHREQQEKEKERQEAAREKARDREERLSALHAAQLATQEELQKKIQQKQEDSARRHEENIEHIRQRALESAALRYADDAAPALEPYRSKKLCTLCNVLLLSHLRGRSHQEALQALQASRKSSGPGPGGRGSAGQEDLSHITEAPPDCVDEKQEQHRERLRVLRKRAKKLRLRMTSKGLEHEKSVSDNVKVSSPNSARIQKCLRDIEKLSNSQGLGQWSNNAVTLLERSLAEINRILDKKVEGDQNAFCSLDGFACICHVLNLGFNVPEGMAPYLPSKCFVTASTTLSLACQDHAPNAEHLLNSNSILSVLDLLMCRLKVYQLLWYEQNMKVPS
;
A
#
# COMPACT_ATOMS: atom_id res chain seq x y z
N MET A 1 43.80 33.66 -20.72
CA MET A 1 44.35 32.82 -21.82
C MET A 1 43.27 31.83 -22.25
N HIS A 2 43.14 31.59 -23.56
CA HIS A 2 42.53 30.44 -24.28
C HIS A 2 41.54 29.48 -23.58
N LYS A 3 40.44 29.04 -24.22
CA LYS A 3 39.66 29.53 -25.38
C LYS A 3 38.35 28.71 -25.48
N CYS A 4 37.34 29.24 -26.18
CA CYS A 4 36.15 28.52 -26.68
C CYS A 4 35.16 27.99 -25.62
N GLU A 5 34.28 28.90 -25.19
CA GLU A 5 32.83 28.61 -25.22
C GLU A 5 32.37 28.62 -26.70
N GLU A 6 31.53 27.67 -27.12
CA GLU A 6 30.57 27.69 -28.25
C GLU A 6 30.01 26.25 -28.48
N ASP A 7 28.99 26.09 -29.34
CA ASP A 7 28.41 24.82 -29.82
C ASP A 7 27.70 23.86 -28.82
N GLU A 8 26.61 24.31 -28.18
CA GLU A 8 25.49 23.40 -27.84
C GLU A 8 24.10 24.05 -28.00
N SER A 9 23.87 24.76 -29.11
CA SER A 9 22.60 25.45 -29.39
C SER A 9 22.10 25.32 -30.84
N ALA A 10 22.14 24.09 -31.39
CA ALA A 10 21.55 23.79 -32.70
C ALA A 10 21.15 22.30 -32.87
N ARG A 11 19.96 21.91 -32.38
CA ARG A 11 19.12 20.77 -32.85
C ARG A 11 17.81 20.66 -32.05
N LYS A 12 16.93 21.66 -32.22
CA LYS A 12 15.51 21.63 -31.84
C LYS A 12 14.66 22.00 -33.05
N GLU A 13 14.63 21.11 -34.04
CA GLU A 13 13.75 21.14 -35.20
C GLU A 13 13.70 19.71 -35.78
N ASP A 14 12.79 19.44 -36.72
CA ASP A 14 12.55 18.14 -37.35
C ASP A 14 12.10 16.98 -36.43
N GLU A 15 10.88 17.07 -35.90
CA GLU A 15 9.81 16.12 -36.31
C GLU A 15 8.42 16.62 -35.86
N CYS A 16 7.77 17.42 -36.71
CA CYS A 16 6.39 17.86 -36.48
C CYS A 16 5.64 18.12 -37.81
N GLN A 17 5.30 17.05 -38.53
CA GLN A 17 4.23 17.07 -39.53
C GLN A 17 3.83 15.67 -40.03
N TRP A 18 2.69 15.17 -39.54
CA TRP A 18 1.71 14.49 -40.40
C TRP A 18 0.31 14.89 -39.94
N LYS A 19 -0.43 15.58 -40.80
CA LYS A 19 -1.80 16.06 -40.54
C LYS A 19 -2.76 15.37 -41.51
N CYS A 20 -3.91 14.88 -41.02
CA CYS A 20 -5.21 15.40 -41.47
C CYS A 20 -6.37 14.90 -40.58
N CYS A 21 -7.34 15.79 -40.33
CA CYS A 21 -8.76 15.66 -40.74
C CYS A 21 -9.46 14.30 -40.54
N ASN A 22 -10.69 14.19 -40.01
CA ASN A 22 -11.76 15.16 -39.69
C ASN A 22 -12.54 14.60 -38.46
N TRP A 23 -13.54 15.24 -37.84
CA TRP A 23 -14.44 16.32 -38.26
C TRP A 23 -14.93 17.09 -37.01
N ASN A 24 -15.33 18.36 -37.16
CA ASN A 24 -16.09 19.07 -36.12
C ASN A 24 -17.56 18.62 -36.17
N ASN A 25 -18.24 18.60 -35.02
CA ASN A 25 -19.59 19.15 -34.99
C ASN A 25 -19.93 19.78 -33.63
N SER A 26 -20.72 20.84 -33.66
CA SER A 26 -21.07 21.66 -32.49
C SER A 26 -22.58 21.79 -32.39
N VAL A 27 -23.15 21.44 -31.24
CA VAL A 27 -24.55 21.73 -30.88
C VAL A 27 -24.56 22.30 -29.47
N ARG A 28 -25.46 23.25 -29.25
CA ARG A 28 -25.65 24.05 -28.04
C ARG A 28 -27.16 24.20 -27.82
N ALA A 29 -27.58 24.39 -26.57
CA ALA A 29 -28.98 24.36 -26.14
C ALA A 29 -29.56 22.93 -26.07
N ASP A 30 -30.61 22.63 -25.30
CA ASP A 30 -31.55 23.49 -24.57
C ASP A 30 -31.78 23.09 -23.11
N ILE A 31 -32.54 23.92 -22.38
CA ILE A 31 -33.07 23.67 -21.02
C ILE A 31 -34.60 23.70 -21.09
N ASP A 32 -35.29 22.62 -20.70
CA ASP A 32 -36.38 22.66 -19.70
C ASP A 32 -36.89 21.25 -19.31
N PRO A 33 -37.63 21.09 -18.20
CA PRO A 33 -38.11 19.80 -17.69
C PRO A 33 -39.57 19.50 -18.10
N THR A 34 -40.01 18.27 -17.88
CA THR A 34 -41.45 17.93 -17.81
C THR A 34 -41.75 17.05 -16.60
N LEU A 35 -42.83 17.36 -15.89
CA LEU A 35 -43.41 16.51 -14.85
C LEU A 35 -44.30 15.43 -15.47
N SER A 36 -44.46 14.33 -14.74
CA SER A 36 -45.75 13.62 -14.66
C SER A 36 -45.88 13.01 -13.27
N GLU A 37 -47.08 13.10 -12.70
CA GLU A 37 -47.43 12.60 -11.36
C GLU A 37 -48.37 11.38 -11.49
N ASP A 38 -48.74 10.81 -10.34
CA ASP A 38 -49.79 9.78 -10.14
C ASP A 38 -49.53 8.37 -10.71
N ASP A 39 -50.11 7.28 -10.16
CA ASP A 39 -51.06 7.16 -9.03
C ASP A 39 -50.66 6.03 -8.05
N SER A 40 -51.40 5.96 -6.95
CA SER A 40 -51.21 5.23 -5.70
C SER A 40 -52.00 3.91 -5.60
N SER A 41 -51.59 3.01 -4.68
CA SER A 41 -52.54 2.14 -3.94
C SER A 41 -51.92 1.40 -2.73
N ILE A 42 -52.39 1.76 -1.52
CA ILE A 42 -53.06 0.91 -0.50
C ILE A 42 -52.75 -0.62 -0.53
N GLY A 43 -52.47 -1.34 0.58
CA GLY A 43 -52.61 -1.02 2.01
C GLY A 43 -52.13 -2.14 2.97
N PRO A 44 -52.48 -2.11 4.28
CA PRO A 44 -51.67 -2.71 5.36
C PRO A 44 -52.17 -4.03 5.98
N LYS A 45 -51.30 -4.72 6.74
CA LYS A 45 -51.64 -5.75 7.77
C LYS A 45 -50.70 -5.69 8.99
N THR A 46 -51.11 -6.28 10.10
CA THR A 46 -50.63 -5.95 11.46
C THR A 46 -50.19 -7.15 12.34
N SER A 47 -49.32 -6.86 13.31
CA SER A 47 -49.32 -7.39 14.70
C SER A 47 -49.35 -8.90 15.03
N SER A 48 -48.23 -9.42 15.54
CA SER A 48 -48.11 -10.36 16.70
C SER A 48 -46.60 -10.51 17.03
N THR A 49 -46.04 -10.36 18.24
CA THR A 49 -46.46 -10.60 19.65
C THR A 49 -46.49 -12.06 20.08
N THR A 50 -45.39 -12.52 20.69
CA THR A 50 -45.33 -13.60 21.72
C THR A 50 -44.01 -13.51 22.50
N THR A 51 -44.08 -13.66 23.83
CA THR A 51 -42.95 -13.78 24.77
C THR A 51 -43.09 -15.09 25.57
N PRO A 52 -41.99 -15.74 26.01
CA PRO A 52 -41.74 -15.95 27.45
C PRO A 52 -40.27 -15.67 27.85
N THR A 53 -39.93 -15.09 29.01
CA THR A 53 -40.01 -15.60 30.41
C THR A 53 -38.93 -16.68 30.68
N ILE A 54 -37.80 -16.50 31.42
CA ILE A 54 -37.42 -15.84 32.72
C ILE A 54 -37.45 -16.84 33.91
N THR A 55 -36.38 -17.14 34.67
CA THR A 55 -34.96 -16.66 34.60
C THR A 55 -33.83 -17.66 34.98
N PRO A 56 -33.63 -18.14 36.24
CA PRO A 56 -32.25 -18.08 36.80
C PRO A 56 -31.58 -19.39 37.25
N THR A 57 -30.23 -19.37 37.30
CA THR A 57 -29.38 -20.19 38.19
C THR A 57 -28.06 -19.42 38.46
N THR A 58 -27.46 -19.62 39.64
CA THR A 58 -26.21 -18.97 40.14
C THR A 58 -25.37 -20.02 40.88
N THR A 59 -24.11 -19.85 41.31
CA THR A 59 -23.16 -18.72 41.53
C THR A 59 -21.72 -19.33 41.51
N PRO A 60 -20.57 -18.62 41.70
CA PRO A 60 -20.31 -17.19 41.88
C PRO A 60 -19.15 -16.61 40.99
N ALA A 61 -18.73 -15.38 41.28
CA ALA A 61 -17.83 -14.56 40.47
C ALA A 61 -16.30 -14.77 40.67
N THR A 62 -15.53 -14.28 39.70
CA THR A 62 -14.29 -13.50 39.94
C THR A 62 -14.08 -12.54 38.74
N PRO A 63 -13.50 -11.33 38.92
CA PRO A 63 -13.66 -10.25 37.93
C PRO A 63 -12.48 -10.10 36.95
N THR A 64 -12.81 -9.87 35.67
CA THR A 64 -11.90 -9.25 34.68
C THR A 64 -12.63 -8.13 33.96
N THR A 65 -12.15 -6.90 34.11
CA THR A 65 -12.80 -5.69 33.55
C THR A 65 -12.80 -5.68 32.02
N PRO A 66 -13.97 -5.67 31.34
CA PRO A 66 -14.02 -5.47 29.90
C PRO A 66 -14.00 -3.97 29.56
N THR A 67 -13.15 -3.57 28.62
CA THR A 67 -13.00 -2.16 28.20
C THR A 67 -14.29 -1.66 27.53
N ASN A 68 -14.90 -0.63 28.11
CA ASN A 68 -16.27 -0.22 27.76
C ASN A 68 -16.31 0.73 26.53
N LEU A 69 -15.92 0.22 25.35
CA LEU A 69 -15.84 1.00 24.09
C LEU A 69 -17.07 0.81 23.17
N GLY A 70 -17.84 -0.26 23.36
CA GLY A 70 -19.01 -0.57 22.52
C GLY A 70 -20.32 0.10 22.94
N PHE A 71 -20.44 0.55 24.20
CA PHE A 71 -21.69 1.10 24.72
C PHE A 71 -21.85 2.59 24.38
N ASP A 72 -20.80 3.39 24.58
CA ASP A 72 -20.85 4.83 24.30
C ASP A 72 -20.90 5.14 22.80
N THR A 73 -20.27 4.33 21.95
CA THR A 73 -20.36 4.47 20.48
C THR A 73 -21.80 4.31 19.98
N LEU A 74 -22.54 3.31 20.47
CA LEU A 74 -23.98 3.16 20.19
C LEU A 74 -24.80 4.32 20.75
N LYS A 75 -24.48 4.80 21.96
CA LYS A 75 -25.19 5.91 22.61
C LYS A 75 -25.02 7.24 21.84
N TYR A 76 -23.81 7.52 21.36
CA TYR A 76 -23.52 8.63 20.45
C TYR A 76 -24.25 8.49 19.11
N LEU A 77 -24.27 7.29 18.52
CA LEU A 77 -24.92 7.06 17.23
C LEU A 77 -26.45 7.28 17.31
N VAL A 78 -27.10 6.73 18.34
CA VAL A 78 -28.54 6.92 18.59
C VAL A 78 -28.85 8.39 18.87
N CYS A 79 -28.03 9.08 19.68
CA CYS A 79 -28.22 10.50 19.96
C CYS A 79 -28.05 11.37 18.71
N ALA A 80 -27.07 11.07 17.85
CA ALA A 80 -26.85 11.78 16.59
C ALA A 80 -28.00 11.57 15.60
N ILE A 81 -28.48 10.33 15.43
CA ILE A 81 -29.63 10.01 14.57
C ILE A 81 -30.89 10.72 15.07
N PHE A 82 -31.16 10.69 16.39
CA PHE A 82 -32.30 11.38 16.98
C PHE A 82 -32.23 12.90 16.80
N PHE A 83 -31.05 13.50 16.99
CA PHE A 83 -30.84 14.93 16.79
C PHE A 83 -31.04 15.34 15.32
N SER A 84 -30.43 14.61 14.37
CA SER A 84 -30.63 14.88 12.94
C SER A 84 -32.07 14.71 12.49
N PHE A 85 -32.78 13.67 12.96
CA PHE A 85 -34.19 13.44 12.63
C PHE A 85 -35.11 14.52 13.23
N SER A 86 -34.84 14.94 14.47
CA SER A 86 -35.58 16.03 15.12
C SER A 86 -35.33 17.38 14.44
N GLN A 87 -34.12 17.60 13.92
CA GLN A 87 -33.78 18.83 13.20
C GLN A 87 -34.44 18.88 11.82
N SER A 88 -34.32 17.82 11.00
CA SER A 88 -34.94 17.78 9.67
C SER A 88 -36.47 17.90 9.73
N ARG A 89 -37.10 17.40 10.80
CA ARG A 89 -38.53 17.58 11.03
C ARG A 89 -38.90 19.04 11.36
N SER A 90 -38.09 19.73 12.16
CA SER A 90 -38.29 21.15 12.45
C SER A 90 -38.16 22.00 11.19
N ASP A 91 -37.15 21.71 10.36
CA ASP A 91 -36.90 22.42 9.10
C ASP A 91 -38.08 22.27 8.12
N GLU A 92 -38.75 21.11 8.09
CA GLU A 92 -39.91 20.85 7.23
C GLU A 92 -41.22 21.48 7.76
N GLU A 93 -41.44 21.47 9.08
CA GLU A 93 -42.57 22.19 9.71
C GLU A 93 -42.44 23.72 9.49
N ASP A 94 -41.23 24.28 9.59
CA ASP A 94 -40.94 25.69 9.26
C ASP A 94 -41.18 26.03 7.76
N LEU A 95 -40.74 25.17 6.84
CA LEU A 95 -40.94 25.37 5.39
C LEU A 95 -42.43 25.41 4.99
N ILE A 96 -43.27 24.61 5.66
CA ILE A 96 -44.72 24.61 5.43
C ILE A 96 -45.33 25.93 5.92
N ALA A 97 -44.98 26.37 7.13
CA ALA A 97 -45.44 27.66 7.67
C ALA A 97 -45.01 28.84 6.78
N GLU A 98 -43.75 28.85 6.34
CA GLU A 98 -43.21 29.88 5.45
C GLU A 98 -43.96 29.96 4.11
N ARG A 99 -44.28 28.80 3.50
CA ARG A 99 -45.07 28.71 2.27
C ARG A 99 -46.50 29.22 2.46
N THR A 100 -47.11 29.03 3.64
CA THR A 100 -48.46 29.57 3.91
C THR A 100 -48.44 31.10 4.07
N LEU A 101 -47.43 31.65 4.76
CA LEU A 101 -47.27 33.10 4.94
C LEU A 101 -47.07 33.83 3.60
N GLN A 102 -46.29 33.26 2.67
CA GLN A 102 -46.10 33.84 1.34
C GLN A 102 -47.43 33.97 0.57
N LYS A 103 -48.28 32.93 0.59
CA LYS A 103 -49.59 32.95 -0.08
C LYS A 103 -50.54 33.98 0.54
N GLU A 104 -50.46 34.22 1.84
CA GLU A 104 -51.21 35.31 2.49
C GLU A 104 -50.70 36.69 2.09
N GLU A 105 -49.38 36.89 1.99
CA GLU A 105 -48.79 38.17 1.55
C GLU A 105 -49.14 38.47 0.09
N GLU A 106 -49.11 37.48 -0.79
CA GLU A 106 -49.51 37.61 -2.19
C GLU A 106 -50.99 38.02 -2.30
N ARG A 107 -51.89 37.38 -1.53
CA ARG A 107 -53.30 37.79 -1.44
C ARG A 107 -53.47 39.23 -0.93
N LYS A 108 -52.78 39.61 0.15
CA LYS A 108 -52.87 40.97 0.73
C LYS A 108 -52.35 42.01 -0.25
N SER A 109 -51.26 41.71 -0.97
CA SER A 109 -50.71 42.57 -2.03
C SER A 109 -51.68 42.74 -3.21
N GLN A 110 -52.36 41.68 -3.65
CA GLN A 110 -53.38 41.75 -4.71
C GLN A 110 -54.57 42.62 -4.28
N GLN A 111 -55.07 42.41 -3.05
CA GLN A 111 -56.19 43.19 -2.50
C GLN A 111 -55.90 44.69 -2.43
N LEU A 112 -54.70 45.08 -1.97
CA LEU A 112 -54.28 46.49 -1.92
C LEU A 112 -54.07 47.10 -3.32
N TYR A 113 -53.63 46.32 -4.31
CA TYR A 113 -53.48 46.80 -5.68
C TYR A 113 -54.84 47.02 -6.37
N GLU A 114 -55.78 46.10 -6.15
CA GLU A 114 -57.18 46.28 -6.56
C GLU A 114 -57.85 47.49 -5.88
N GLU A 115 -57.58 47.72 -4.59
CA GLU A 115 -58.12 48.86 -3.85
C GLU A 115 -57.56 50.18 -4.36
N GLU A 116 -56.25 50.26 -4.61
CA GLU A 116 -55.64 51.42 -5.27
C GLU A 116 -56.28 51.69 -6.64
N ALA A 117 -56.43 50.67 -7.48
CA ALA A 117 -57.03 50.82 -8.81
C ALA A 117 -58.49 51.35 -8.73
N LYS A 118 -59.29 50.86 -7.78
CA LYS A 118 -60.68 51.31 -7.55
C LYS A 118 -60.73 52.75 -7.04
N LEU A 119 -59.82 53.15 -6.14
CA LEU A 119 -59.71 54.54 -5.67
C LEU A 119 -59.22 55.47 -6.78
N GLN A 120 -58.25 55.05 -7.59
CA GLN A 120 -57.72 55.82 -8.71
C GLN A 120 -58.77 56.00 -9.81
N GLN A 121 -59.61 54.99 -10.06
CA GLN A 121 -60.78 55.14 -10.93
C GLN A 121 -61.76 56.18 -10.37
N GLN A 122 -62.13 56.11 -9.08
CA GLN A 122 -63.02 57.11 -8.45
C GLN A 122 -62.45 58.54 -8.49
N ILE A 123 -61.11 58.68 -8.43
CA ILE A 123 -60.43 59.97 -8.62
C ILE A 123 -60.62 60.47 -10.05
N ASN A 124 -60.36 59.61 -11.05
CA ASN A 124 -60.51 59.97 -12.47
C ASN A 124 -61.97 60.33 -12.80
N ASP A 125 -62.94 59.52 -12.34
CA ASP A 125 -64.38 59.72 -12.57
C ASP A 125 -64.88 61.02 -11.93
N LEU A 126 -64.42 61.36 -10.72
CA LEU A 126 -64.74 62.64 -10.08
C LEU A 126 -64.02 63.83 -10.71
N GLN A 127 -62.85 63.62 -11.33
CA GLN A 127 -62.17 64.67 -12.08
C GLN A 127 -62.92 64.97 -13.37
N SER A 128 -63.24 63.95 -14.17
CA SER A 128 -63.94 64.04 -15.46
C SER A 128 -65.43 64.38 -15.35
N SER A 129 -66.08 64.14 -14.20
CA SER A 129 -67.45 64.62 -13.97
C SER A 129 -67.47 66.15 -13.88
N ASP A 130 -67.70 66.81 -15.00
CA ASP A 130 -67.91 68.26 -15.05
C ASP A 130 -69.21 68.66 -14.36
N LEU A 131 -69.29 69.94 -13.96
CA LEU A 131 -70.45 70.46 -13.24
C LEU A 131 -71.56 70.84 -14.22
N GLU A 132 -72.28 69.83 -14.71
CA GLU A 132 -73.60 69.99 -15.35
C GLU A 132 -74.59 70.58 -14.33
N VAL A 133 -74.55 71.89 -14.19
CA VAL A 133 -75.58 72.66 -13.51
C VAL A 133 -76.69 72.87 -14.52
N GLU A 134 -77.67 71.97 -14.51
CA GLU A 134 -78.96 72.22 -15.18
C GLU A 134 -79.49 73.58 -14.74
N VAL A 135 -79.46 74.54 -15.66
CA VAL A 135 -80.12 75.83 -15.49
C VAL A 135 -81.53 75.62 -16.03
N GLU A 136 -82.45 75.28 -15.13
CA GLU A 136 -83.89 75.37 -15.39
C GLU A 136 -84.18 76.78 -15.93
N THR A 137 -84.36 76.85 -17.24
CA THR A 137 -84.40 78.12 -17.96
C THR A 137 -85.85 78.60 -17.98
N ASP A 138 -86.22 79.33 -16.93
CA ASP A 138 -87.41 80.19 -16.87
C ASP A 138 -87.30 81.24 -18.00
N GLY A 139 -87.67 80.84 -19.22
CA GLY A 139 -87.42 81.62 -20.43
C GLY A 139 -88.41 82.75 -20.60
N GLU A 140 -87.95 84.00 -20.46
CA GLU A 140 -88.65 85.16 -21.00
C GLU A 140 -87.68 86.31 -21.36
N THR A 141 -87.92 86.94 -22.52
CA THR A 141 -87.22 88.12 -23.09
C THR A 141 -85.73 88.00 -23.43
N GLN A 142 -85.45 87.87 -24.73
CA GLN A 142 -84.32 88.59 -25.34
C GLN A 142 -84.47 90.10 -25.08
N ILE A 143 -83.36 90.77 -24.82
CA ILE A 143 -83.19 92.19 -25.14
C ILE A 143 -81.97 92.24 -26.07
N GLY A 144 -82.19 92.71 -27.30
CA GLY A 144 -81.10 92.92 -28.25
C GLY A 144 -80.36 94.21 -27.92
N THR A 145 -79.05 94.11 -27.78
CA THR A 145 -78.11 95.22 -27.95
C THR A 145 -77.04 94.74 -28.91
N GLU A 146 -76.99 95.36 -30.07
CA GLU A 146 -75.91 95.21 -31.05
C GLU A 146 -74.67 95.92 -30.48
N GLU A 147 -73.54 95.23 -30.41
CA GLU A 147 -72.21 95.83 -30.29
C GLU A 147 -71.20 94.88 -30.95
N GLU A 148 -70.22 95.46 -31.64
CA GLU A 148 -69.30 94.78 -32.55
C GLU A 148 -68.01 94.36 -31.83
N GLU A 149 -67.44 93.19 -32.14
CA GLU A 149 -65.99 92.94 -32.10
C GLU A 149 -65.64 91.65 -32.87
N GLU A 150 -64.35 91.47 -33.22
CA GLU A 150 -63.87 90.55 -34.28
C GLU A 150 -63.23 89.24 -33.74
N GLU A 151 -62.54 88.50 -34.63
CA GLU A 151 -61.75 87.26 -34.42
C GLU A 151 -62.50 85.94 -34.13
N GLU A 152 -61.97 84.74 -34.45
CA GLU A 152 -61.20 84.31 -35.64
C GLU A 152 -61.30 82.77 -35.82
N LEU A 153 -61.82 82.31 -36.96
CA LEU A 153 -61.55 81.04 -37.70
C LEU A 153 -61.71 79.64 -37.01
N LEU A 154 -61.92 78.62 -37.85
CA LEU A 154 -61.94 77.15 -37.60
C LEU A 154 -63.22 76.60 -36.90
N GLY A 155 -63.99 75.65 -37.46
CA GLY A 155 -64.04 75.16 -38.86
C GLY A 155 -64.43 73.68 -39.00
N CYS A 156 -65.66 73.40 -39.47
CA CYS A 156 -66.17 72.12 -39.97
C CYS A 156 -66.30 70.95 -38.94
N ASP A 157 -67.28 70.04 -39.01
CA ASP A 157 -68.46 69.89 -39.91
C ASP A 157 -69.67 69.36 -39.13
N GLU A 158 -70.88 69.85 -39.45
CA GLU A 158 -72.15 69.12 -39.25
C GLU A 158 -73.14 69.49 -40.37
N PRO A 159 -73.94 68.55 -40.94
CA PRO A 159 -74.72 68.84 -42.14
C PRO A 159 -75.93 69.76 -41.91
N ARG A 160 -76.07 70.78 -42.77
CA ARG A 160 -77.32 71.53 -42.93
C ARG A 160 -78.31 70.77 -43.81
N ASP A 161 -79.32 70.15 -43.22
CA ASP A 161 -80.52 69.72 -43.95
C ASP A 161 -81.65 70.76 -43.84
N THR A 162 -81.75 71.58 -44.89
CA THR A 162 -82.96 72.23 -45.42
C THR A 162 -84.07 72.71 -44.47
N ASP A 163 -84.11 74.02 -44.22
CA ASP A 163 -85.36 74.72 -43.85
C ASP A 163 -86.38 74.65 -45.00
N ILE A 164 -87.34 73.73 -44.94
CA ILE A 164 -88.47 73.63 -45.89
C ILE A 164 -89.80 73.46 -45.11
N GLU A 165 -90.66 74.48 -45.21
CA GLU A 165 -92.12 74.44 -45.02
C GLU A 165 -92.69 73.73 -43.76
N LEU A 166 -92.13 74.00 -42.59
CA LEU A 166 -92.60 73.44 -41.30
C LEU A 166 -94.02 73.88 -40.85
N ASP A 167 -94.65 74.84 -41.55
CA ASP A 167 -95.97 75.41 -41.21
C ASP A 167 -97.14 74.83 -42.06
N THR A 168 -96.87 73.86 -42.94
CA THR A 168 -97.88 73.14 -43.74
C THR A 168 -97.97 71.64 -43.40
N MET A 169 -97.10 71.13 -42.53
CA MET A 169 -97.11 69.71 -42.13
C MET A 169 -98.28 69.37 -41.19
N SER A 170 -98.95 68.24 -41.47
CA SER A 170 -99.97 67.67 -40.59
C SER A 170 -99.38 67.30 -39.21
N LEU A 171 -100.20 67.39 -38.16
CA LEU A 171 -99.87 66.88 -36.82
C LEU A 171 -99.39 65.43 -36.85
N GLU A 172 -99.97 64.60 -37.72
CA GLU A 172 -99.58 63.20 -37.87
C GLU A 172 -98.18 63.01 -38.44
N ALA A 173 -97.79 63.79 -39.45
CA ALA A 173 -96.44 63.77 -40.00
C ALA A 173 -95.40 64.35 -39.02
N ARG A 174 -95.82 65.27 -38.14
CA ARG A 174 -94.93 65.92 -37.17
C ARG A 174 -94.61 65.05 -35.94
N TYR A 175 -95.44 64.05 -35.66
CA TYR A 175 -95.28 63.10 -34.55
C TYR A 175 -95.17 61.64 -35.01
N GLU A 176 -94.86 61.39 -36.29
CA GLU A 176 -94.89 60.06 -36.92
C GLU A 176 -94.11 59.01 -36.13
N ASN A 177 -92.87 59.30 -35.72
CA ASN A 177 -92.01 58.44 -34.90
C ASN A 177 -92.59 58.08 -33.51
N MET A 178 -93.56 58.86 -33.00
CA MET A 178 -94.25 58.60 -31.73
C MET A 178 -95.58 57.84 -31.95
N LEU A 179 -96.05 57.79 -33.19
CA LEU A 179 -97.29 57.14 -33.61
C LEU A 179 -97.04 55.81 -34.34
N GLU A 180 -95.78 55.41 -34.53
CA GLU A 180 -95.40 54.06 -34.94
C GLU A 180 -95.67 53.04 -33.82
N GLY A 181 -96.19 51.86 -34.16
CA GLY A 181 -96.46 50.77 -33.21
C GLY A 181 -97.78 50.86 -32.43
N LEU A 182 -98.45 52.02 -32.41
CA LEU A 182 -99.83 52.15 -31.88
C LEU A 182 -100.85 51.47 -32.80
N THR A 183 -101.95 50.96 -32.25
CA THR A 183 -103.08 50.51 -33.08
C THR A 183 -103.79 51.71 -33.72
N TRP A 184 -104.53 51.48 -34.81
CA TRP A 184 -105.16 52.57 -35.56
C TRP A 184 -106.15 53.39 -34.74
N ALA A 185 -106.82 52.79 -33.74
CA ALA A 185 -107.68 53.51 -32.80
C ALA A 185 -106.85 54.40 -31.86
N GLU A 186 -105.81 53.85 -31.21
CA GLU A 186 -104.93 54.61 -30.31
C GLU A 186 -104.21 55.75 -31.04
N ARG A 187 -103.88 55.56 -32.34
CA ARG A 187 -103.29 56.58 -33.20
C ARG A 187 -104.26 57.74 -33.50
N MET A 188 -105.56 57.46 -33.64
CA MET A 188 -106.57 58.52 -33.79
C MET A 188 -106.83 59.24 -32.45
N ASP A 189 -106.99 58.50 -31.35
CA ASP A 189 -107.20 59.07 -30.01
C ASP A 189 -106.02 59.96 -29.56
N THR A 190 -104.78 59.59 -29.91
CA THR A 190 -103.59 60.39 -29.60
C THR A 190 -103.47 61.62 -30.49
N LEU A 191 -103.87 61.54 -31.77
CA LEU A 191 -103.94 62.70 -32.66
C LEU A 191 -105.01 63.71 -32.24
N GLU A 192 -106.21 63.27 -31.83
CA GLU A 192 -107.25 64.17 -31.31
C GLU A 192 -106.78 64.87 -30.03
N GLN A 193 -106.07 64.17 -29.13
CA GLN A 193 -105.46 64.77 -27.94
C GLN A 193 -104.38 65.80 -28.28
N LEU A 194 -103.51 65.52 -29.25
CA LEU A 194 -102.49 66.48 -29.72
C LEU A 194 -103.12 67.71 -30.38
N GLU A 195 -104.16 67.54 -31.18
CA GLU A 195 -104.90 68.64 -31.81
C GLU A 195 -105.61 69.51 -30.75
N ALA A 196 -106.24 68.88 -29.74
CA ALA A 196 -106.85 69.58 -28.61
C ALA A 196 -105.83 70.35 -27.74
N LEU A 197 -104.57 69.89 -27.65
CA LEU A 197 -103.49 70.60 -26.94
C LEU A 197 -102.92 71.78 -27.75
N VAL A 198 -102.90 71.68 -29.08
CA VAL A 198 -102.47 72.76 -29.99
C VAL A 198 -103.58 73.81 -30.20
N ALA A 199 -104.84 73.45 -30.00
CA ALA A 199 -106.00 74.32 -30.15
C ALA A 199 -105.92 75.60 -29.31
N ARG A 200 -105.74 76.75 -29.96
CA ARG A 200 -105.68 78.07 -29.31
C ARG A 200 -107.05 78.49 -28.78
N HIS A 201 -107.33 78.16 -27.52
CA HIS A 201 -108.55 78.53 -26.80
C HIS A 201 -108.93 80.03 -27.04
N PRO A 202 -110.11 80.33 -27.61
CA PRO A 202 -110.52 81.71 -27.90
C PRO A 202 -110.48 82.61 -26.66
N GLY A 203 -109.86 83.79 -26.81
CA GLY A 203 -109.68 84.74 -25.71
C GLY A 203 -108.47 84.50 -24.79
N ARG A 204 -107.77 83.35 -24.86
CA ARG A 204 -106.56 83.10 -24.04
C ARG A 204 -105.45 84.13 -24.29
N ALA A 205 -105.26 84.53 -25.54
CA ALA A 205 -104.31 85.58 -25.92
C ALA A 205 -104.71 86.97 -25.36
N LEU A 206 -106.01 87.28 -25.31
CA LEU A 206 -106.52 88.52 -24.69
C LEU A 206 -106.31 88.52 -23.18
N GLN A 207 -106.53 87.39 -22.48
CA GLN A 207 -106.19 87.28 -21.06
C GLN A 207 -104.70 87.43 -20.78
N LEU A 208 -103.83 86.85 -21.62
CA LEU A 208 -102.38 87.03 -21.52
C LEU A 208 -102.00 88.50 -21.74
N HIS A 209 -102.49 89.12 -22.80
CA HIS A 209 -102.28 90.54 -23.07
C HIS A 209 -102.77 91.43 -21.92
N GLN A 210 -103.92 91.14 -21.31
CA GLN A 210 -104.47 91.90 -20.18
C GLN A 210 -103.64 91.70 -18.88
N LYS A 211 -103.12 90.49 -18.65
CA LYS A 211 -102.22 90.19 -17.51
C LYS A 211 -100.85 90.87 -17.65
N LEU A 212 -100.31 90.93 -18.87
CA LEU A 212 -98.99 91.51 -19.15
C LEU A 212 -99.00 93.03 -19.34
N SER A 213 -100.07 93.60 -19.92
CA SER A 213 -100.19 95.06 -20.16
C SER A 213 -100.63 95.87 -18.94
N SER A 214 -101.01 95.23 -17.82
CA SER A 214 -101.51 95.88 -16.60
C SER A 214 -100.46 96.82 -15.95
N PRO A 215 -100.60 98.16 -16.03
CA PRO A 215 -99.53 99.10 -15.65
C PRO A 215 -99.19 99.12 -14.15
N SER A 216 -100.02 98.46 -13.32
CA SER A 216 -99.88 98.36 -11.87
C SER A 216 -98.61 97.62 -11.42
N ARG A 217 -98.06 96.70 -12.24
CA ARG A 217 -96.81 95.98 -11.92
C ARG A 217 -95.54 96.76 -12.23
N SER A 218 -95.58 97.68 -13.20
CA SER A 218 -94.42 98.49 -13.62
C SER A 218 -93.98 99.50 -12.54
N ARG A 219 -94.92 100.13 -11.83
CA ARG A 219 -94.64 101.22 -10.88
C ARG A 219 -94.13 100.78 -9.49
N ALA A 220 -93.90 99.49 -9.26
CA ALA A 220 -93.62 98.92 -7.93
C ALA A 220 -92.26 98.23 -7.78
N THR A 221 -91.33 98.40 -8.73
CA THR A 221 -89.91 98.03 -8.56
C THR A 221 -89.04 99.08 -9.24
N THR A 222 -88.09 99.68 -8.52
CA THR A 222 -87.18 100.68 -9.12
C THR A 222 -85.99 100.00 -9.81
N LEU A 223 -85.37 100.65 -10.80
CA LEU A 223 -84.21 100.09 -11.53
C LEU A 223 -83.03 99.64 -10.61
N PRO A 224 -82.67 100.38 -9.54
CA PRO A 224 -81.66 99.90 -8.58
C PRO A 224 -82.11 98.66 -7.80
N GLU A 225 -83.41 98.44 -7.64
CA GLU A 225 -83.97 97.30 -6.93
C GLU A 225 -84.05 96.05 -7.81
N THR A 226 -84.37 96.18 -9.10
CA THR A 226 -84.26 95.05 -10.05
C THR A 226 -82.81 94.62 -10.23
N LEU A 227 -81.87 95.58 -10.36
CA LEU A 227 -80.43 95.29 -10.39
C LEU A 227 -79.95 94.56 -9.13
N ARG A 228 -80.34 95.01 -7.93
CA ARG A 228 -80.05 94.28 -6.67
C ARG A 228 -80.61 92.86 -6.67
N ARG A 229 -81.83 92.64 -7.18
CA ARG A 229 -82.45 91.30 -7.25
C ARG A 229 -81.73 90.40 -8.25
N PHE A 230 -81.14 90.94 -9.32
CA PHE A 230 -80.30 90.20 -10.27
C PHE A 230 -78.92 89.87 -9.67
N GLN A 231 -78.25 90.86 -9.08
CA GLN A 231 -76.97 90.67 -8.36
C GLN A 231 -77.11 89.59 -7.27
N ALA A 232 -78.13 89.67 -6.41
CA ALA A 232 -78.41 88.67 -5.38
C ALA A 232 -78.83 87.29 -5.93
N ARG A 233 -79.18 87.16 -7.21
CA ARG A 233 -79.33 85.86 -7.89
C ARG A 233 -77.97 85.34 -8.40
N GLN A 234 -77.16 86.21 -9.01
CA GLN A 234 -75.80 85.86 -9.44
C GLN A 234 -74.91 85.45 -8.26
N GLU A 235 -74.91 86.20 -7.16
CA GLU A 235 -74.18 85.88 -5.92
C GLU A 235 -74.61 84.51 -5.35
N LYS A 236 -75.91 84.19 -5.36
CA LYS A 236 -76.41 82.88 -4.92
C LYS A 236 -76.00 81.74 -5.87
N ALA A 237 -75.96 82.00 -7.17
CA ALA A 237 -75.47 81.04 -8.16
C ALA A 237 -73.95 80.81 -8.03
N GLN A 238 -73.17 81.87 -7.80
CA GLN A 238 -71.74 81.82 -7.49
C GLN A 238 -71.50 81.00 -6.21
N GLN A 239 -72.18 81.34 -5.10
CA GLN A 239 -72.09 80.55 -3.86
C GLN A 239 -72.51 79.07 -4.03
N LYS A 240 -73.48 78.77 -4.92
CA LYS A 240 -73.83 77.37 -5.25
C LYS A 240 -72.68 76.67 -6.00
N ARG A 241 -72.08 77.32 -7.00
CA ARG A 241 -70.91 76.80 -7.74
C ARG A 241 -69.70 76.63 -6.83
N GLU A 242 -69.38 77.61 -5.99
CA GLU A 242 -68.31 77.55 -4.98
C GLU A 242 -68.50 76.39 -4.01
N ARG A 243 -69.70 76.18 -3.46
CA ARG A 243 -69.99 75.05 -2.56
C ARG A 243 -69.84 73.70 -3.27
N LEU A 244 -70.28 73.59 -4.52
CA LEU A 244 -70.09 72.37 -5.33
C LEU A 244 -68.61 72.09 -5.60
N LEU A 245 -67.82 73.11 -5.95
CA LEU A 245 -66.37 73.02 -6.12
C LEU A 245 -65.65 72.66 -4.81
N GLN A 246 -66.05 73.26 -3.68
CA GLN A 246 -65.52 72.92 -2.36
C GLN A 246 -65.80 71.44 -2.02
N VAL A 247 -67.01 70.94 -2.25
CA VAL A 247 -67.37 69.52 -2.05
C VAL A 247 -66.62 68.58 -3.00
N LYS A 248 -66.49 68.91 -4.30
CA LYS A 248 -65.65 68.16 -5.27
C LYS A 248 -64.20 68.12 -4.79
N SER A 249 -63.65 69.24 -4.33
CA SER A 249 -62.29 69.32 -3.80
C SER A 249 -62.08 68.51 -2.51
N GLN A 250 -63.08 68.45 -1.62
CA GLN A 250 -62.98 67.68 -0.38
C GLN A 250 -62.99 66.18 -0.68
N LYS A 251 -63.95 65.70 -1.49
CA LYS A 251 -63.98 64.30 -1.95
C LYS A 251 -62.66 63.87 -2.60
N LEU A 252 -62.07 64.74 -3.43
CA LEU A 252 -60.79 64.48 -4.06
C LEU A 252 -59.64 64.38 -3.04
N ARG A 253 -59.58 65.27 -2.03
CA ARG A 253 -58.63 65.14 -0.91
C ARG A 253 -58.82 63.84 -0.14
N ASP A 254 -60.06 63.48 0.17
CA ASP A 254 -60.38 62.27 0.95
C ASP A 254 -60.00 60.98 0.21
N LEU A 255 -60.13 60.94 -1.13
CA LEU A 255 -59.67 59.82 -1.95
C LEU A 255 -58.14 59.78 -2.08
N LEU A 256 -57.48 60.92 -2.28
CA LEU A 256 -56.01 61.00 -2.35
C LEU A 256 -55.36 60.55 -1.03
N ASN A 257 -55.96 60.88 0.12
CA ASN A 257 -55.53 60.40 1.43
C ASN A 257 -55.59 58.86 1.51
N LYS A 258 -56.71 58.24 1.09
CA LYS A 258 -56.86 56.78 1.05
C LYS A 258 -55.86 56.10 0.11
N VAL A 259 -55.59 56.69 -1.06
CA VAL A 259 -54.53 56.19 -1.96
C VAL A 259 -53.16 56.26 -1.28
N GLY A 260 -52.91 57.29 -0.45
CA GLY A 260 -51.73 57.38 0.40
C GLY A 260 -51.64 56.27 1.46
N GLU A 261 -52.75 55.97 2.14
CA GLU A 261 -52.86 54.90 3.14
C GLU A 261 -52.63 53.51 2.51
N VAL A 262 -53.27 53.23 1.37
CA VAL A 262 -53.07 51.98 0.61
C VAL A 262 -51.62 51.84 0.13
N LYS A 263 -50.99 52.92 -0.35
CA LYS A 263 -49.56 52.92 -0.74
C LYS A 263 -48.63 52.70 0.44
N ALA A 264 -48.94 53.26 1.61
CA ALA A 264 -48.19 52.98 2.82
C ALA A 264 -48.29 51.51 3.24
N ALA A 265 -49.47 50.88 3.11
CA ALA A 265 -49.65 49.46 3.39
C ALA A 265 -48.92 48.55 2.39
N GLN A 266 -48.94 48.88 1.08
CA GLN A 266 -48.15 48.17 0.06
C GLN A 266 -46.63 48.27 0.33
N ALA A 267 -46.14 49.46 0.73
CA ALA A 267 -44.75 49.66 1.09
C ALA A 267 -44.35 48.86 2.34
N GLN A 268 -45.22 48.78 3.35
CA GLN A 268 -45.01 47.96 4.54
C GLN A 268 -44.91 46.46 4.20
N LEU A 269 -45.83 45.91 3.39
CA LEU A 269 -45.73 44.51 2.93
C LEU A 269 -44.43 44.24 2.15
N THR A 270 -43.95 45.22 1.38
CA THR A 270 -42.69 45.11 0.62
C THR A 270 -41.48 45.05 1.55
N GLU A 271 -41.45 45.88 2.60
CA GLU A 271 -40.37 45.89 3.60
C GLU A 271 -40.42 44.65 4.52
N ASP A 272 -41.60 44.19 4.92
CA ASP A 272 -41.81 42.93 5.63
C ASP A 272 -41.24 41.74 4.85
N ARG A 273 -41.54 41.67 3.54
CA ARG A 273 -41.00 40.66 2.63
C ARG A 273 -39.47 40.76 2.52
N ARG A 274 -38.92 41.98 2.48
CA ARG A 274 -37.46 42.23 2.47
C ARG A 274 -36.79 41.71 3.75
N LEU A 275 -37.33 42.06 4.92
CA LEU A 275 -36.83 41.66 6.23
C LEU A 275 -36.87 40.13 6.42
N ARG A 276 -37.93 39.47 5.95
CA ARG A 276 -38.04 37.99 5.97
C ARG A 276 -36.99 37.34 5.09
N LEU A 277 -36.75 37.85 3.88
CA LEU A 277 -35.71 37.34 2.97
C LEU A 277 -34.30 37.54 3.55
N GLU A 278 -34.01 38.71 4.14
CA GLU A 278 -32.75 38.99 4.84
C GLU A 278 -32.52 38.03 6.00
N THR A 279 -33.56 37.76 6.80
CA THR A 279 -33.52 36.81 7.92
C THR A 279 -33.24 35.38 7.45
N LYS A 280 -33.85 34.92 6.34
CA LYS A 280 -33.58 33.59 5.75
C LYS A 280 -32.15 33.49 5.24
N LEU A 281 -31.66 34.51 4.53
CA LEU A 281 -30.29 34.54 4.02
C LEU A 281 -29.26 34.49 5.15
N LYS A 282 -29.51 35.22 6.24
CA LYS A 282 -28.68 35.15 7.47
C LYS A 282 -28.69 33.76 8.11
N ARG A 283 -29.85 33.10 8.26
CA ARG A 283 -29.93 31.72 8.76
C ARG A 283 -29.19 30.72 7.86
N ALA A 284 -29.30 30.88 6.54
CA ALA A 284 -28.57 30.06 5.57
C ALA A 284 -27.05 30.27 5.67
N GLU A 285 -26.58 31.50 5.89
CA GLU A 285 -25.18 31.81 6.16
C GLU A 285 -24.71 31.22 7.50
N GLU A 286 -25.49 31.34 8.58
CA GLU A 286 -25.18 30.76 9.89
C GLU A 286 -25.08 29.22 9.82
N ASN A 287 -26.04 28.56 9.16
CA ASN A 287 -26.01 27.11 8.92
C ASN A 287 -24.82 26.69 8.04
N ARG A 288 -24.51 27.43 6.97
CA ARG A 288 -23.31 27.20 6.14
C ARG A 288 -22.03 27.34 6.97
N ASN A 289 -21.95 28.36 7.83
CA ASN A 289 -20.81 28.57 8.71
C ASN A 289 -20.67 27.46 9.77
N LEU A 290 -21.78 26.96 10.33
CA LEU A 290 -21.77 25.79 11.22
C LEU A 290 -21.31 24.51 10.49
N HIS A 291 -21.78 24.27 9.27
CA HIS A 291 -21.35 23.15 8.45
C HIS A 291 -19.84 23.22 8.13
N LEU A 292 -19.34 24.39 7.70
CA LEU A 292 -17.92 24.61 7.45
C LEU A 292 -17.06 24.47 8.71
N ARG A 293 -17.54 24.90 9.89
CA ARG A 293 -16.88 24.64 11.18
C ARG A 293 -16.84 23.15 11.52
N SER A 294 -17.90 22.40 11.21
CA SER A 294 -17.95 20.94 11.40
C SER A 294 -16.95 20.22 10.51
N ILE A 295 -16.85 20.59 9.22
CA ILE A 295 -15.83 20.06 8.29
C ILE A 295 -14.42 20.36 8.81
N LYS A 296 -14.13 21.61 9.18
CA LYS A 296 -12.81 21.99 9.72
C LYS A 296 -12.44 21.22 10.98
N ARG A 297 -13.40 20.96 11.88
CA ARG A 297 -13.17 20.13 13.07
C ARG A 297 -12.85 18.69 12.69
N LYS A 298 -13.67 18.04 11.86
CA LYS A 298 -13.42 16.67 11.40
C LYS A 298 -12.05 16.50 10.75
N ALA A 299 -11.64 17.46 9.92
CA ALA A 299 -10.30 17.46 9.31
C ALA A 299 -9.17 17.54 10.36
N HIS A 300 -9.33 18.34 11.42
CA HIS A 300 -8.38 18.38 12.55
C HIS A 300 -8.41 17.08 13.35
N ASP A 301 -9.60 16.53 13.64
CA ASP A 301 -9.77 15.24 14.31
C ASP A 301 -9.14 14.09 13.49
N GLU A 302 -9.06 14.21 12.16
CA GLU A 302 -8.38 13.25 11.28
C GLU A 302 -6.86 13.50 11.22
N GLU A 303 -6.42 14.75 11.21
CA GLU A 303 -5.00 15.13 11.31
C GLU A 303 -4.37 14.67 12.63
N GLU A 304 -5.11 14.75 13.75
CA GLU A 304 -4.70 14.20 15.05
C GLU A 304 -4.58 12.67 15.03
N LYS A 305 -5.53 11.96 14.41
CA LYS A 305 -5.42 10.50 14.22
C LYS A 305 -4.21 10.12 13.38
N LEU A 306 -3.88 10.88 12.34
CA LEU A 306 -2.70 10.66 11.51
C LEU A 306 -1.39 10.92 12.30
N LYS A 307 -1.36 11.93 13.17
CA LYS A 307 -0.23 12.19 14.09
C LYS A 307 -0.06 11.06 15.10
N GLU A 308 -1.15 10.56 15.69
CA GLU A 308 -1.12 9.43 16.63
C GLU A 308 -0.65 8.14 15.93
N ILE A 309 -1.16 7.84 14.73
CA ILE A 309 -0.70 6.70 13.92
C ILE A 309 0.79 6.85 13.57
N ALA A 310 1.28 8.05 13.24
CA ALA A 310 2.70 8.28 13.00
C ALA A 310 3.56 8.07 14.26
N PHE A 311 3.09 8.53 15.42
CA PHE A 311 3.75 8.33 16.71
C PHE A 311 3.82 6.84 17.10
N ILE A 312 2.71 6.09 16.98
CA ILE A 312 2.67 4.65 17.22
C ILE A 312 3.63 3.91 16.28
N ASN A 313 3.64 4.25 14.98
CA ASN A 313 4.55 3.61 14.02
C ASN A 313 6.03 3.88 14.33
N GLU A 314 6.39 5.09 14.76
CA GLU A 314 7.78 5.42 15.17
C GLU A 314 8.15 4.68 16.47
N LEU A 315 7.26 4.62 17.45
CA LEU A 315 7.47 3.90 18.71
C LEU A 315 7.60 2.39 18.46
N GLU A 316 6.76 1.81 17.59
CA GLU A 316 6.93 0.44 17.11
C GLU A 316 8.26 0.23 16.38
N ALA A 317 8.70 1.18 15.56
CA ALA A 317 9.98 1.09 14.85
C ALA A 317 11.18 1.17 15.81
N GLN A 318 11.08 1.95 16.90
CA GLN A 318 12.07 2.01 17.96
C GLN A 318 12.10 0.71 18.78
N ASN A 319 10.94 0.17 19.15
CA ASN A 319 10.86 -1.14 19.82
C ASN A 319 11.48 -2.26 18.96
N LYS A 320 11.13 -2.35 17.68
CA LYS A 320 11.70 -3.33 16.74
C LYS A 320 13.23 -3.20 16.59
N ARG A 321 13.79 -1.99 16.73
CA ARG A 321 15.25 -1.77 16.79
C ARG A 321 15.84 -2.25 18.12
N HIS A 322 15.18 -1.98 19.25
CA HIS A 322 15.60 -2.48 20.57
C HIS A 322 15.57 -4.01 20.64
N ASP A 323 14.51 -4.65 20.17
CA ASP A 323 14.39 -6.12 20.11
C ASP A 323 15.51 -6.75 19.27
N PHE A 324 15.83 -6.14 18.12
CA PHE A 324 16.92 -6.60 17.26
C PHE A 324 18.30 -6.43 17.91
N LEU A 325 18.54 -5.32 18.61
CA LEU A 325 19.77 -5.08 19.36
C LEU A 325 19.92 -6.05 20.54
N ALA A 326 18.84 -6.31 21.28
CA ALA A 326 18.83 -7.27 22.39
C ALA A 326 19.10 -8.70 21.89
N LEU A 327 18.45 -9.14 20.80
CA LEU A 327 18.68 -10.46 20.19
C LEU A 327 20.10 -10.60 19.63
N ARG A 328 20.70 -9.52 19.11
CA ARG A 328 22.11 -9.50 18.72
C ARG A 328 23.03 -9.63 19.95
N GLN A 329 22.74 -8.89 21.03
CA GLN A 329 23.52 -8.95 22.26
C GLN A 329 23.48 -10.36 22.88
N GLU A 330 22.31 -11.00 22.96
CA GLU A 330 22.17 -12.40 23.43
C GLU A 330 23.04 -13.36 22.61
N GLN A 331 23.11 -13.18 21.29
CA GLN A 331 23.97 -13.99 20.42
C GLN A 331 25.47 -13.71 20.64
N GLU A 332 25.86 -12.46 20.87
CA GLU A 332 27.24 -12.08 21.18
C GLU A 332 27.68 -12.62 22.56
N GLU A 333 26.85 -12.47 23.59
CA GLU A 333 27.06 -13.05 24.93
C GLU A 333 27.14 -14.58 24.89
N ARG A 334 26.28 -15.24 24.11
CA ARG A 334 26.32 -16.70 23.92
C ARG A 334 27.58 -17.17 23.19
N LEU A 335 28.05 -16.42 22.19
CA LEU A 335 29.31 -16.72 21.50
C LEU A 335 30.53 -16.48 22.42
N GLN A 336 30.49 -15.42 23.23
CA GLN A 336 31.50 -15.14 24.25
C GLN A 336 31.54 -16.26 25.30
N GLY A 337 30.42 -16.68 25.87
CA GLY A 337 30.37 -17.79 26.82
C GLY A 337 30.93 -19.11 26.26
N ILE A 338 30.70 -19.39 24.97
CA ILE A 338 31.31 -20.53 24.26
C ILE A 338 32.82 -20.35 24.08
N ALA A 339 33.31 -19.13 23.86
CA ALA A 339 34.74 -18.83 23.78
C ALA A 339 35.43 -18.95 25.14
N GLU A 340 34.84 -18.40 26.20
CA GLU A 340 35.30 -18.52 27.59
C GLU A 340 35.30 -19.97 28.07
N GLU A 341 34.28 -20.76 27.74
CA GLU A 341 34.28 -22.19 28.06
C GLU A 341 35.40 -22.95 27.33
N ARG A 342 35.67 -22.62 26.05
CA ARG A 342 36.82 -23.17 25.31
C ARG A 342 38.14 -22.78 25.94
N GLN A 343 38.31 -21.52 26.35
CA GLN A 343 39.50 -21.03 27.03
C GLN A 343 39.70 -21.76 28.36
N ARG A 344 38.69 -21.83 29.23
CA ARG A 344 38.77 -22.57 30.50
C ARG A 344 39.09 -24.05 30.29
N ARG A 345 38.52 -24.69 29.26
CA ARG A 345 38.85 -26.07 28.86
C ARG A 345 40.27 -26.22 28.28
N GLN A 346 40.89 -25.17 27.77
CA GLN A 346 42.30 -25.15 27.37
C GLN A 346 43.22 -24.93 28.58
N GLU A 347 42.90 -23.98 29.46
CA GLU A 347 43.62 -23.72 30.71
C GLU A 347 43.62 -24.96 31.62
N GLU A 348 42.48 -25.63 31.78
CA GLU A 348 42.39 -26.91 32.50
C GLU A 348 43.28 -28.00 31.88
N LYS A 349 43.39 -28.07 30.55
CA LYS A 349 44.25 -29.05 29.87
C LYS A 349 45.72 -28.70 30.09
N ALA A 350 46.10 -27.44 29.92
CA ALA A 350 47.45 -26.96 30.15
C ALA A 350 47.89 -27.17 31.61
N ALA A 351 47.00 -26.95 32.59
CA ALA A 351 47.26 -27.24 34.00
C ALA A 351 47.44 -28.74 34.27
N LYS A 352 46.60 -29.60 33.65
CA LYS A 352 46.73 -31.08 33.75
C LYS A 352 48.02 -31.58 33.09
N GLU A 353 48.41 -31.00 31.97
CA GLU A 353 49.67 -31.32 31.27
C GLU A 353 50.89 -30.85 32.07
N ALA A 354 50.87 -29.62 32.60
CA ALA A 354 51.92 -29.10 33.47
C ALA A 354 52.12 -29.95 34.74
N ALA A 355 51.04 -30.39 35.39
CA ALA A 355 51.11 -31.30 36.54
C ALA A 355 51.65 -32.70 36.18
N VAL A 356 51.39 -33.18 34.95
CA VAL A 356 51.99 -34.43 34.44
C VAL A 356 53.49 -34.25 34.16
N GLU A 357 53.90 -33.12 33.58
CA GLU A 357 55.32 -32.78 33.37
C GLU A 357 56.09 -32.58 34.67
N GLU A 358 55.49 -31.93 35.67
CA GLU A 358 56.07 -31.82 37.02
C GLU A 358 56.24 -33.21 37.64
N ARG A 359 55.23 -34.08 37.54
CA ARG A 359 55.31 -35.46 38.03
C ARG A 359 56.38 -36.28 37.31
N LYS A 360 56.57 -36.10 35.99
CA LYS A 360 57.68 -36.72 35.24
C LYS A 360 59.03 -36.24 35.79
N LYS A 361 59.23 -34.93 35.91
CA LYS A 361 60.45 -34.32 36.43
C LYS A 361 60.76 -34.80 37.86
N ALA A 362 59.74 -34.95 38.71
CA ALA A 362 59.90 -35.52 40.06
C ALA A 362 60.36 -36.99 40.03
N LEU A 363 59.78 -37.82 39.16
CA LEU A 363 60.20 -39.23 39.00
C LEU A 363 61.59 -39.37 38.38
N GLU A 364 61.97 -38.46 37.47
CA GLU A 364 63.33 -38.40 36.91
C GLU A 364 64.34 -37.92 37.94
N ALA A 365 64.02 -36.93 38.76
CA ALA A 365 64.83 -36.49 39.89
C ALA A 365 65.01 -37.61 40.94
N GLU A 366 63.93 -38.33 41.29
CA GLU A 366 63.99 -39.50 42.19
C GLU A 366 64.88 -40.62 41.61
N ARG A 367 64.80 -40.86 40.29
CA ARG A 367 65.67 -41.81 39.59
C ARG A 367 67.13 -41.38 39.60
N LEU A 368 67.41 -40.09 39.38
CA LEU A 368 68.77 -39.53 39.44
C LEU A 368 69.32 -39.62 40.87
N GLN A 369 68.55 -39.21 41.89
CA GLN A 369 68.93 -39.35 43.29
C GLN A 369 69.26 -40.81 43.64
N LYS A 370 68.43 -41.78 43.25
CA LYS A 370 68.71 -43.21 43.48
C LYS A 370 69.98 -43.70 42.76
N LEU A 371 70.29 -43.15 41.59
CA LEU A 371 71.55 -43.44 40.89
C LEU A 371 72.75 -42.79 41.61
N GLU A 372 72.62 -41.57 42.11
CA GLU A 372 73.65 -40.88 42.90
C GLU A 372 73.90 -41.56 44.25
N GLU A 373 72.86 -41.97 44.97
CA GLU A 373 72.96 -42.77 46.19
C GLU A 373 73.67 -44.10 45.94
N MET A 374 73.35 -44.78 44.82
CA MET A 374 74.04 -46.00 44.41
C MET A 374 75.51 -45.75 44.02
N GLN A 375 75.82 -44.63 43.37
CA GLN A 375 77.19 -44.21 43.10
C GLN A 375 77.95 -43.85 44.40
N ALA A 376 77.33 -43.13 45.32
CA ALA A 376 77.91 -42.77 46.62
C ALA A 376 78.15 -44.02 47.48
N ARG A 377 77.23 -44.99 47.46
CA ARG A 377 77.41 -46.30 48.11
C ARG A 377 78.53 -47.13 47.49
N ARG A 378 78.72 -47.04 46.16
CA ARG A 378 79.89 -47.62 45.47
C ARG A 378 81.18 -46.91 45.86
N LYS A 379 81.23 -45.57 45.81
CA LYS A 379 82.38 -44.74 46.23
C LYS A 379 82.80 -45.06 47.67
N ARG A 380 81.88 -45.00 48.65
CA ARG A 380 82.13 -45.38 50.05
C ARG A 380 82.62 -46.83 50.22
N ARG A 381 82.18 -47.77 49.39
CA ARG A 381 82.71 -49.15 49.40
C ARG A 381 84.14 -49.23 48.86
N VAL A 382 84.44 -48.51 47.77
CA VAL A 382 85.79 -48.44 47.19
C VAL A 382 86.74 -47.70 48.14
N GLU A 383 86.33 -46.58 48.73
CA GLU A 383 87.08 -45.84 49.75
C GLU A 383 87.42 -46.72 50.95
N ARG A 384 86.47 -47.52 51.44
CA ARG A 384 86.73 -48.48 52.54
C ARG A 384 87.72 -49.57 52.12
N ILE A 385 87.52 -50.21 50.97
CA ILE A 385 88.45 -51.21 50.44
C ILE A 385 89.84 -50.60 50.23
N HIS A 386 89.92 -49.34 49.79
CA HIS A 386 91.19 -48.63 49.60
C HIS A 386 91.89 -48.32 50.94
N ARG A 387 91.15 -47.96 52.00
CA ARG A 387 91.71 -47.85 53.36
C ARG A 387 92.22 -49.20 53.87
N GLU A 388 91.42 -50.26 53.78
CA GLU A 388 91.81 -51.63 54.14
C GLU A 388 93.04 -52.11 53.34
N GLN A 389 93.19 -51.68 52.08
CA GLN A 389 94.37 -51.95 51.24
C GLN A 389 95.59 -51.11 51.62
N GLN A 390 95.43 -49.82 51.91
CA GLN A 390 96.51 -48.94 52.40
C GLN A 390 97.04 -49.41 53.75
N GLU A 391 96.16 -49.85 54.65
CA GLU A 391 96.52 -50.44 55.94
C GLU A 391 97.31 -51.73 55.73
N LYS A 392 96.80 -52.68 54.93
CA LYS A 392 97.53 -53.91 54.56
C LYS A 392 98.80 -53.68 53.73
N GLU A 393 98.96 -52.51 53.09
CA GLU A 393 100.21 -52.14 52.44
C GLU A 393 101.22 -51.56 53.44
N LYS A 394 100.78 -50.73 54.39
CA LYS A 394 101.62 -50.30 55.52
C LYS A 394 102.09 -51.50 56.35
N GLU A 395 101.20 -52.41 56.72
CA GLU A 395 101.55 -53.68 57.40
C GLU A 395 102.62 -54.46 56.62
N ARG A 396 102.48 -54.59 55.29
CA ARG A 396 103.48 -55.26 54.44
C ARG A 396 104.80 -54.49 54.35
N GLN A 397 104.77 -53.15 54.30
CA GLN A 397 105.98 -52.32 54.30
C GLN A 397 106.69 -52.33 55.65
N GLU A 398 105.94 -52.39 56.75
CA GLU A 398 106.46 -52.48 58.12
C GLU A 398 107.03 -53.88 58.40
N ALA A 399 106.35 -54.95 58.00
CA ALA A 399 106.89 -56.31 58.03
C ALA A 399 108.09 -56.50 57.08
N ALA A 400 108.18 -55.73 55.98
CA ALA A 400 109.35 -55.70 55.10
C ALA A 400 110.53 -54.93 55.72
N ARG A 401 110.28 -53.83 56.43
CA ARG A 401 111.29 -53.10 57.22
C ARG A 401 111.77 -53.92 58.42
N GLU A 402 110.87 -54.64 59.08
CA GLU A 402 111.22 -55.56 60.16
C GLU A 402 112.06 -56.73 59.63
N LYS A 403 111.68 -57.34 58.51
CA LYS A 403 112.52 -58.34 57.83
C LYS A 403 113.82 -57.77 57.27
N ALA A 404 113.91 -56.46 57.02
CA ALA A 404 115.18 -55.82 56.69
C ALA A 404 116.08 -55.69 57.93
N ARG A 405 115.54 -55.30 59.09
CA ARG A 405 116.27 -55.31 60.37
C ARG A 405 116.70 -56.73 60.78
N ASP A 406 115.82 -57.72 60.72
CA ASP A 406 116.14 -59.14 60.96
C ASP A 406 117.21 -59.67 59.98
N ARG A 407 117.25 -59.16 58.74
CA ARG A 407 118.37 -59.45 57.80
C ARG A 407 119.66 -58.73 58.17
N GLU A 408 119.60 -57.49 58.65
CA GLU A 408 120.76 -56.69 59.06
C GLU A 408 121.37 -57.24 60.37
N GLU A 409 120.54 -57.66 61.32
CA GLU A 409 120.90 -58.40 62.54
C GLU A 409 121.49 -59.76 62.19
N ARG A 410 120.90 -60.52 61.25
CA ARG A 410 121.51 -61.77 60.77
C ARG A 410 122.80 -61.56 59.99
N LEU A 411 122.91 -60.51 59.17
CA LEU A 411 124.13 -60.20 58.42
C LEU A 411 125.25 -59.74 59.36
N SER A 412 124.95 -58.94 60.39
CA SER A 412 125.92 -58.54 61.40
C SER A 412 126.31 -59.70 62.33
N ALA A 413 125.37 -60.58 62.71
CA ALA A 413 125.68 -61.81 63.44
C ALA A 413 126.51 -62.80 62.59
N LEU A 414 126.20 -62.94 61.30
CA LEU A 414 126.95 -63.77 60.35
C LEU A 414 128.32 -63.14 60.05
N HIS A 415 128.44 -61.81 60.00
CA HIS A 415 129.72 -61.11 59.90
C HIS A 415 130.56 -61.26 61.17
N ALA A 416 129.95 -61.18 62.36
CA ALA A 416 130.63 -61.46 63.63
C ALA A 416 131.09 -62.93 63.71
N ALA A 417 130.27 -63.88 63.25
CA ALA A 417 130.65 -65.28 63.11
C ALA A 417 131.74 -65.47 62.03
N GLN A 418 131.73 -64.68 60.94
CA GLN A 418 132.80 -64.66 59.95
C GLN A 418 134.10 -64.10 60.53
N LEU A 419 134.08 -63.04 61.34
CA LEU A 419 135.27 -62.53 62.02
C LEU A 419 135.83 -63.57 63.01
N ALA A 420 134.99 -64.16 63.87
CA ALA A 420 135.41 -65.21 64.80
C ALA A 420 135.95 -66.45 64.07
N THR A 421 135.27 -66.90 63.00
CA THR A 421 135.79 -68.00 62.17
C THR A 421 136.99 -67.59 61.33
N GLN A 422 137.22 -66.30 61.04
CA GLN A 422 138.41 -65.77 60.35
C GLN A 422 139.60 -65.61 61.29
N GLU A 423 139.41 -65.34 62.58
CA GLU A 423 140.45 -65.46 63.61
C GLU A 423 140.86 -66.93 63.81
N GLU A 424 139.88 -67.85 63.83
CA GLU A 424 140.17 -69.29 63.72
C GLU A 424 140.82 -69.64 62.37
N LEU A 425 140.41 -69.01 61.27
CA LEU A 425 140.97 -69.29 59.95
C LEU A 425 142.37 -68.74 59.83
N GLN A 426 142.73 -67.62 60.49
CA GLN A 426 144.10 -67.12 60.55
C GLN A 426 144.99 -68.11 61.29
N LYS A 427 144.55 -68.63 62.45
CA LYS A 427 145.23 -69.74 63.16
C LYS A 427 145.39 -70.97 62.25
N LYS A 428 144.32 -71.38 61.57
CA LYS A 428 144.30 -72.53 60.64
C LYS A 428 145.03 -72.26 59.31
N ILE A 429 145.22 -71.00 58.90
CA ILE A 429 145.96 -70.59 57.69
C ILE A 429 147.44 -70.54 58.00
N GLN A 430 147.85 -70.10 59.19
CA GLN A 430 149.23 -70.27 59.65
C GLN A 430 149.59 -71.76 59.63
N GLN A 431 148.72 -72.59 60.21
CA GLN A 431 148.79 -74.06 60.18
C GLN A 431 148.58 -74.69 58.78
N LYS A 432 148.12 -73.95 57.77
CA LYS A 432 147.92 -74.44 56.38
C LYS A 432 148.85 -73.79 55.35
N GLN A 433 149.63 -72.77 55.69
CA GLN A 433 150.80 -72.39 54.90
C GLN A 433 151.87 -73.48 55.05
N GLU A 434 152.03 -74.01 56.26
CA GLU A 434 152.78 -75.24 56.56
C GLU A 434 152.27 -76.47 55.78
N ASP A 435 150.96 -76.55 55.53
CA ASP A 435 150.29 -77.76 55.00
C ASP A 435 149.91 -77.71 53.51
N SER A 436 149.81 -76.53 52.91
CA SER A 436 149.41 -76.30 51.51
C SER A 436 150.60 -76.02 50.59
N ALA A 437 151.75 -75.60 51.15
CA ALA A 437 153.04 -75.73 50.46
C ALA A 437 153.34 -77.18 50.06
N ARG A 438 152.67 -78.15 50.72
CA ARG A 438 152.76 -79.60 50.50
C ARG A 438 151.71 -80.16 49.53
N ARG A 439 150.80 -79.33 48.96
CA ARG A 439 149.62 -79.80 48.20
C ARG A 439 149.12 -78.92 47.03
N HIS A 440 149.73 -77.78 46.72
CA HIS A 440 149.45 -77.10 45.43
C HIS A 440 149.75 -78.03 44.23
N GLU A 441 150.61 -79.02 44.43
CA GLU A 441 150.95 -80.14 43.55
C GLU A 441 149.77 -81.04 43.11
N GLU A 442 148.56 -80.95 43.72
CA GLU A 442 147.47 -81.95 43.59
C GLU A 442 146.67 -81.99 42.25
N ASN A 443 145.77 -81.03 41.94
CA ASN A 443 144.92 -81.10 40.72
C ASN A 443 144.25 -79.76 40.31
N ILE A 444 143.65 -79.68 39.10
CA ILE A 444 142.94 -78.48 38.60
C ILE A 444 141.75 -78.74 37.62
N GLU A 445 141.39 -79.98 37.29
CA GLU A 445 141.20 -80.31 35.86
C GLU A 445 139.75 -80.37 35.26
N HIS A 446 138.66 -80.59 36.03
CA HIS A 446 137.60 -81.52 35.53
C HIS A 446 136.10 -81.07 35.36
N ILE A 447 135.71 -79.79 35.16
CA ILE A 447 134.28 -79.29 35.17
C ILE A 447 133.83 -78.54 33.87
N ARG A 448 132.55 -78.61 33.33
CA ARG A 448 132.08 -77.73 32.17
C ARG A 448 130.61 -77.47 31.59
N GLN A 449 129.45 -78.17 31.78
CA GLN A 449 128.21 -78.08 30.88
C GLN A 449 126.81 -78.29 31.57
N ARG A 450 125.52 -78.04 31.10
CA ARG A 450 124.73 -77.28 30.02
C ARG A 450 123.17 -77.24 30.41
N ALA A 451 122.23 -76.56 29.69
CA ALA A 451 120.74 -76.44 29.96
C ALA A 451 119.78 -76.23 28.70
N LEU A 452 118.48 -75.79 28.88
CA LEU A 452 117.34 -75.37 27.93
C LEU A 452 116.02 -76.26 27.99
N GLU A 453 114.76 -76.00 27.52
CA GLU A 453 114.02 -74.97 26.67
C GLU A 453 112.47 -74.74 27.01
N SER A 454 111.50 -74.42 26.07
CA SER A 454 110.14 -73.77 26.38
C SER A 454 108.95 -73.69 25.29
N ALA A 455 107.74 -73.04 25.57
CA ALA A 455 106.52 -72.55 24.73
C ALA A 455 105.19 -73.43 24.53
N ALA A 456 103.93 -73.11 23.99
CA ALA A 456 102.89 -72.00 23.72
C ALA A 456 101.53 -72.60 23.04
N LEU A 457 100.30 -72.10 22.62
CA LEU A 457 99.17 -71.05 22.77
C LEU A 457 97.85 -71.49 21.90
N ARG A 458 96.61 -70.93 21.60
CA ARG A 458 95.73 -69.66 21.71
C ARG A 458 94.11 -69.81 21.72
N TYR A 459 93.19 -69.14 20.90
CA TYR A 459 91.67 -68.89 21.14
C TYR A 459 90.68 -68.43 19.93
N ALA A 460 89.28 -68.56 19.94
CA ALA A 460 88.24 -67.98 18.93
C ALA A 460 86.63 -68.00 19.20
N ASP A 461 85.78 -67.17 18.48
CA ASP A 461 84.37 -67.32 17.86
C ASP A 461 82.96 -66.55 18.20
N ASP A 462 82.13 -66.27 17.13
CA ASP A 462 80.64 -66.05 16.75
C ASP A 462 79.50 -64.99 17.21
N ALA A 463 78.54 -64.71 16.26
CA ALA A 463 77.04 -64.36 16.27
C ALA A 463 76.39 -62.91 16.21
N ALA A 464 75.22 -62.71 15.50
CA ALA A 464 74.51 -61.40 15.23
C ALA A 464 72.95 -61.40 14.85
N PRO A 465 72.20 -60.23 14.74
CA PRO A 465 70.69 -60.10 14.63
C PRO A 465 70.04 -59.23 13.45
N ALA A 466 68.71 -58.89 13.47
CA ALA A 466 67.89 -58.28 12.34
C ALA A 466 66.72 -57.25 12.71
N LEU A 467 65.91 -56.76 11.72
CA LEU A 467 64.77 -55.75 11.84
C LEU A 467 63.58 -55.93 10.81
N GLU A 468 62.46 -55.16 10.96
CA GLU A 468 61.09 -55.36 10.34
C GLU A 468 60.54 -54.27 9.32
N PRO A 469 59.37 -54.48 8.62
CA PRO A 469 58.93 -53.71 7.41
C PRO A 469 57.51 -53.00 7.41
N TYR A 470 57.26 -52.09 6.43
CA TYR A 470 55.98 -51.35 6.14
C TYR A 470 55.85 -50.94 4.62
N ARG A 471 54.77 -50.36 4.02
CA ARG A 471 53.29 -50.67 3.98
C ARG A 471 52.40 -49.76 3.03
N SER A 472 52.66 -49.54 1.71
CA SER A 472 51.80 -48.67 0.82
C SER A 472 51.51 -49.16 -0.65
N LYS A 473 50.78 -48.37 -1.47
CA LYS A 473 50.29 -48.66 -2.85
C LYS A 473 50.46 -47.45 -3.80
N LYS A 474 50.45 -47.63 -5.15
CA LYS A 474 50.90 -46.61 -6.15
C LYS A 474 50.04 -46.45 -7.43
N LEU A 475 50.29 -45.38 -8.22
CA LEU A 475 49.64 -44.94 -9.48
C LEU A 475 50.59 -45.08 -10.70
N CYS A 476 50.10 -45.11 -11.95
CA CYS A 476 50.91 -45.03 -13.18
C CYS A 476 50.76 -43.68 -13.91
N THR A 477 51.87 -42.96 -14.13
CA THR A 477 51.87 -41.61 -14.72
C THR A 477 51.74 -41.58 -16.25
N LEU A 478 52.00 -42.68 -16.96
CA LEU A 478 51.85 -42.75 -18.43
C LEU A 478 50.39 -42.73 -18.90
N CYS A 479 49.43 -43.04 -18.03
CA CYS A 479 48.00 -43.10 -18.37
C CYS A 479 47.08 -42.44 -17.33
N ASN A 480 47.60 -42.01 -16.18
CA ASN A 480 46.88 -41.32 -15.10
C ASN A 480 45.63 -42.06 -14.58
N VAL A 481 45.72 -43.39 -14.41
CA VAL A 481 44.65 -44.26 -13.93
C VAL A 481 45.14 -45.16 -12.78
N LEU A 482 44.30 -45.34 -11.76
CA LEU A 482 44.62 -46.13 -10.56
C LEU A 482 44.78 -47.63 -10.86
N LEU A 483 45.77 -48.26 -10.22
CA LEU A 483 46.27 -49.56 -10.63
C LEU A 483 45.45 -50.74 -10.06
N LEU A 484 44.37 -51.13 -10.75
CA LEU A 484 43.71 -52.42 -10.51
C LEU A 484 43.20 -53.16 -11.76
N SER A 485 43.23 -52.55 -12.97
CA SER A 485 42.78 -53.24 -14.19
C SER A 485 43.39 -52.78 -15.55
N HIS A 486 44.17 -51.69 -15.62
CA HIS A 486 44.46 -51.05 -16.92
C HIS A 486 45.66 -51.62 -17.73
N LEU A 487 46.54 -52.44 -17.14
CA LEU A 487 47.82 -52.88 -17.75
C LEU A 487 47.71 -53.76 -19.04
N ARG A 488 46.52 -53.95 -19.61
CA ARG A 488 46.29 -54.62 -20.90
C ARG A 488 45.40 -53.81 -21.87
N GLY A 489 45.15 -52.53 -21.59
CA GLY A 489 44.39 -51.65 -22.47
C GLY A 489 45.18 -51.26 -23.73
N ARG A 490 44.50 -51.19 -24.89
CA ARG A 490 45.11 -50.79 -26.18
C ARG A 490 45.87 -49.46 -26.08
N SER A 491 45.25 -48.45 -25.46
CA SER A 491 45.84 -47.11 -25.25
C SER A 491 47.19 -47.14 -24.53
N HIS A 492 47.38 -48.02 -23.56
CA HIS A 492 48.65 -48.15 -22.82
C HIS A 492 49.72 -48.84 -23.69
N GLN A 493 49.33 -49.86 -24.46
CA GLN A 493 50.23 -50.55 -25.39
C GLN A 493 50.64 -49.64 -26.56
N GLU A 494 49.73 -48.84 -27.09
CA GLU A 494 49.98 -47.84 -28.14
C GLU A 494 50.93 -46.73 -27.65
N ALA A 495 50.76 -46.23 -26.41
CA ALA A 495 51.67 -45.26 -25.80
C ALA A 495 53.09 -45.82 -25.59
N LEU A 496 53.22 -47.07 -25.12
CA LEU A 496 54.52 -47.75 -25.00
C LEU A 496 55.18 -47.98 -26.37
N GLN A 497 54.40 -48.35 -27.39
CA GLN A 497 54.92 -48.51 -28.76
C GLN A 497 55.42 -47.19 -29.36
N ALA A 498 54.76 -46.05 -29.08
CA ALA A 498 55.22 -44.74 -29.52
C ALA A 498 56.60 -44.37 -28.91
N LEU A 499 56.79 -44.60 -27.60
CA LEU A 499 58.08 -44.40 -26.93
C LEU A 499 59.17 -45.34 -27.48
N GLN A 500 58.84 -46.61 -27.75
CA GLN A 500 59.79 -47.56 -28.34
C GLN A 500 60.10 -47.27 -29.81
N ALA A 501 59.18 -46.68 -30.57
CA ALA A 501 59.44 -46.22 -31.94
C ALA A 501 60.47 -45.07 -31.96
N SER A 502 60.36 -44.13 -31.02
CA SER A 502 61.29 -43.00 -30.89
C SER A 502 62.74 -43.40 -30.56
N ARG A 503 62.99 -44.61 -30.05
CA ARG A 503 64.34 -45.14 -29.77
C ARG A 503 64.98 -45.91 -30.95
N LYS A 504 64.29 -46.14 -32.07
CA LYS A 504 64.77 -46.99 -33.18
C LYS A 504 65.54 -46.27 -34.30
N SER A 505 65.81 -44.97 -34.15
CA SER A 505 66.54 -44.14 -35.13
C SER A 505 68.07 -44.14 -34.96
N SER A 506 68.62 -44.91 -34.01
CA SER A 506 70.06 -45.07 -33.82
C SER A 506 70.39 -46.51 -33.41
N GLY A 507 71.55 -47.01 -33.87
CA GLY A 507 72.08 -48.33 -33.51
C GLY A 507 73.59 -48.38 -33.70
N PRO A 508 74.23 -49.57 -33.68
CA PRO A 508 73.69 -50.85 -33.21
C PRO A 508 74.62 -51.63 -32.23
N GLY A 509 74.02 -52.21 -31.18
CA GLY A 509 74.61 -53.29 -30.35
C GLY A 509 75.65 -52.87 -29.29
N PRO A 510 76.27 -53.84 -28.57
CA PRO A 510 75.96 -55.27 -28.53
C PRO A 510 75.70 -55.83 -27.11
N GLY A 511 74.96 -56.96 -27.02
CA GLY A 511 75.04 -57.91 -25.90
C GLY A 511 74.37 -57.53 -24.57
N GLY A 512 73.19 -58.10 -24.29
CA GLY A 512 72.58 -58.04 -22.95
C GLY A 512 71.21 -58.68 -22.87
N ARG A 513 71.11 -59.94 -22.41
CA ARG A 513 69.82 -60.59 -22.09
C ARG A 513 69.37 -60.20 -20.68
N GLY A 514 68.97 -58.94 -20.50
CA GLY A 514 68.33 -58.44 -19.27
C GLY A 514 66.81 -58.62 -19.31
N SER A 515 66.18 -58.86 -18.15
CA SER A 515 64.74 -59.09 -18.07
C SER A 515 63.94 -57.81 -18.37
N ALA A 516 62.94 -57.91 -19.26
CA ALA A 516 62.04 -56.83 -19.63
C ALA A 516 60.99 -56.54 -18.53
N GLY A 517 61.44 -56.07 -17.37
CA GLY A 517 60.59 -55.80 -16.20
C GLY A 517 61.13 -54.79 -15.20
N GLN A 518 62.18 -54.03 -15.54
CA GLN A 518 62.79 -53.04 -14.63
C GLN A 518 62.70 -51.58 -15.11
N GLU A 519 62.41 -51.31 -16.40
CA GLU A 519 62.13 -49.93 -16.87
C GLU A 519 60.71 -49.44 -16.45
N ASP A 520 59.74 -50.35 -16.25
CA ASP A 520 58.34 -50.06 -15.89
C ASP A 520 58.15 -49.33 -14.54
N LEU A 521 59.14 -49.40 -13.63
CA LEU A 521 59.03 -48.85 -12.28
C LEU A 521 59.35 -47.35 -12.18
N SER A 522 59.83 -46.73 -13.26
CA SER A 522 60.22 -45.32 -13.31
C SER A 522 59.04 -44.33 -13.38
N HIS A 523 57.84 -44.81 -13.70
CA HIS A 523 56.65 -44.00 -13.96
C HIS A 523 55.54 -44.21 -12.90
N ILE A 524 55.93 -44.54 -11.66
CA ILE A 524 55.02 -45.01 -10.62
C ILE A 524 55.20 -44.23 -9.30
N THR A 525 54.33 -43.25 -9.07
CA THR A 525 54.28 -42.35 -7.89
C THR A 525 53.02 -42.58 -7.04
N GLU A 526 52.92 -41.93 -5.87
CA GLU A 526 51.71 -41.93 -5.03
C GLU A 526 50.76 -40.78 -5.44
N ALA A 527 49.45 -40.96 -5.23
CA ALA A 527 48.40 -40.11 -5.81
C ALA A 527 47.64 -39.28 -4.75
N PRO A 528 47.31 -38.00 -5.03
CA PRO A 528 46.39 -37.21 -4.20
C PRO A 528 44.95 -37.76 -4.19
N PRO A 529 44.10 -37.39 -3.21
CA PRO A 529 42.83 -38.09 -2.97
C PRO A 529 41.69 -37.83 -3.96
N ASP A 530 41.70 -36.70 -4.68
CA ASP A 530 40.57 -36.26 -5.51
C ASP A 530 40.85 -36.40 -7.01
N CYS A 531 40.13 -37.32 -7.66
CA CYS A 531 39.95 -37.33 -9.11
C CYS A 531 38.47 -37.58 -9.46
N VAL A 532 37.85 -36.63 -10.18
CA VAL A 532 36.42 -36.63 -10.50
C VAL A 532 36.24 -36.76 -12.03
N ASP A 533 35.18 -37.45 -12.47
CA ASP A 533 34.82 -37.58 -13.88
C ASP A 533 34.48 -36.21 -14.50
N GLU A 534 35.46 -35.64 -15.21
CA GLU A 534 35.37 -34.33 -15.86
C GLU A 534 34.14 -34.20 -16.77
N LYS A 535 33.71 -35.28 -17.43
CA LYS A 535 32.56 -35.24 -18.36
C LYS A 535 31.25 -35.12 -17.60
N GLN A 536 31.13 -35.77 -16.45
CA GLN A 536 30.00 -35.55 -15.55
C GLN A 536 30.02 -34.17 -14.91
N GLU A 537 31.18 -33.68 -14.46
CA GLU A 537 31.26 -32.35 -13.85
C GLU A 537 30.94 -31.24 -14.86
N GLN A 538 31.45 -31.33 -16.10
CA GLN A 538 31.08 -30.44 -17.20
C GLN A 538 29.59 -30.50 -17.56
N HIS A 539 28.95 -31.68 -17.55
CA HIS A 539 27.51 -31.80 -17.78
C HIS A 539 26.70 -31.14 -16.63
N ARG A 540 27.08 -31.41 -15.39
CA ARG A 540 26.50 -30.79 -14.19
C ARG A 540 26.68 -29.27 -14.22
N GLU A 541 27.84 -28.77 -14.64
CA GLU A 541 28.11 -27.35 -14.82
C GLU A 541 27.23 -26.72 -15.91
N ARG A 542 27.14 -27.32 -17.11
CA ARG A 542 26.26 -26.84 -18.19
C ARG A 542 24.81 -26.71 -17.69
N LEU A 543 24.32 -27.70 -16.93
CA LEU A 543 23.00 -27.63 -16.29
C LEU A 543 22.90 -26.53 -15.21
N ARG A 544 23.93 -26.35 -14.36
CA ARG A 544 23.99 -25.24 -13.39
C ARG A 544 23.95 -23.88 -14.09
N VAL A 545 24.67 -23.71 -15.20
CA VAL A 545 24.71 -22.47 -16.00
C VAL A 545 23.37 -22.20 -16.68
N LEU A 546 22.75 -23.21 -17.31
CA LEU A 546 21.41 -23.06 -17.90
C LEU A 546 20.35 -22.72 -16.85
N ARG A 547 20.38 -23.36 -15.67
CA ARG A 547 19.50 -23.00 -14.54
C ARG A 547 19.72 -21.56 -14.05
N LYS A 548 20.98 -21.11 -13.94
CA LYS A 548 21.32 -19.70 -13.62
C LYS A 548 20.79 -18.72 -14.69
N ARG A 549 20.93 -19.04 -15.99
CA ARG A 549 20.42 -18.23 -17.10
C ARG A 549 18.88 -18.15 -17.09
N ALA A 550 18.20 -19.26 -16.83
CA ALA A 550 16.74 -19.33 -16.73
C ALA A 550 16.21 -18.48 -15.54
N LYS A 551 16.84 -18.55 -14.37
CA LYS A 551 16.51 -17.68 -13.22
C LYS A 551 16.70 -16.20 -13.54
N LYS A 552 17.82 -15.82 -14.18
CA LYS A 552 18.08 -14.44 -14.65
C LYS A 552 17.16 -13.98 -15.79
N LEU A 553 16.51 -14.89 -16.51
CA LEU A 553 15.48 -14.55 -17.50
C LEU A 553 14.14 -14.28 -16.81
N ARG A 554 13.67 -15.22 -15.97
CA ARG A 554 12.42 -15.07 -15.20
C ARG A 554 12.39 -13.78 -14.37
N LEU A 555 13.46 -13.46 -13.65
CA LEU A 555 13.52 -12.22 -12.86
C LEU A 555 13.30 -10.95 -13.71
N ARG A 556 13.86 -10.92 -14.94
CA ARG A 556 13.68 -9.78 -15.87
C ARG A 556 12.30 -9.77 -16.51
N MET A 557 11.69 -10.94 -16.74
CA MET A 557 10.30 -11.03 -17.19
C MET A 557 9.35 -10.53 -16.09
N THR A 558 9.52 -10.97 -14.84
CA THR A 558 8.72 -10.49 -13.69
C THR A 558 8.85 -8.99 -13.47
N SER A 559 10.05 -8.41 -13.59
CA SER A 559 10.24 -6.95 -13.53
C SER A 559 9.40 -6.25 -14.60
N LYS A 560 9.52 -6.69 -15.87
CA LYS A 560 8.76 -6.13 -17.00
C LYS A 560 7.25 -6.31 -16.88
N GLY A 561 6.79 -7.41 -16.28
CA GLY A 561 5.37 -7.63 -15.98
C GLY A 561 4.83 -6.59 -15.00
N LEU A 562 5.54 -6.40 -13.88
CA LEU A 562 5.20 -5.39 -12.86
C LEU A 562 5.35 -3.94 -13.39
N GLU A 563 6.26 -3.70 -14.33
CA GLU A 563 6.38 -2.43 -15.05
C GLU A 563 5.16 -2.19 -15.97
N HIS A 564 4.69 -3.22 -16.68
CA HIS A 564 3.50 -3.14 -17.54
C HIS A 564 2.20 -2.97 -16.74
N GLU A 565 1.99 -3.74 -15.67
CA GLU A 565 0.79 -3.66 -14.83
C GLU A 565 0.61 -2.24 -14.25
N LYS A 566 1.70 -1.63 -13.77
CA LYS A 566 1.72 -0.22 -13.31
C LYS A 566 1.49 0.81 -14.41
N SER A 567 1.73 0.47 -15.69
CA SER A 567 1.41 1.37 -16.81
C SER A 567 -0.06 1.29 -17.26
N VAL A 568 -0.77 0.24 -16.82
CA VAL A 568 -2.18 -0.01 -17.17
C VAL A 568 -3.14 0.48 -16.08
N SER A 569 -2.71 0.51 -14.80
CA SER A 569 -3.54 0.93 -13.66
C SER A 569 -4.10 2.36 -13.73
N ASP A 570 -3.44 3.24 -14.48
CA ASP A 570 -3.65 4.68 -14.39
C ASP A 570 -4.74 5.21 -15.35
N ASN A 571 -5.45 4.34 -16.10
CA ASN A 571 -6.45 4.78 -17.08
C ASN A 571 -7.69 3.88 -17.24
N VAL A 572 -8.74 4.50 -17.80
CA VAL A 572 -10.05 3.93 -18.21
C VAL A 572 -11.01 3.49 -17.08
N LYS A 573 -12.06 4.29 -16.85
CA LYS A 573 -13.30 3.84 -16.20
C LYS A 573 -14.08 2.92 -17.15
N VAL A 574 -13.82 1.62 -17.13
CA VAL A 574 -14.59 0.63 -17.91
C VAL A 574 -15.98 0.43 -17.30
N SER A 575 -17.03 0.89 -18.00
CA SER A 575 -18.42 0.69 -17.60
C SER A 575 -19.03 -0.50 -18.34
N SER A 576 -19.24 -1.62 -17.62
CA SER A 576 -19.94 -2.80 -18.14
C SER A 576 -21.16 -3.14 -17.26
N PRO A 577 -22.29 -3.59 -17.85
CA PRO A 577 -23.46 -4.05 -17.08
C PRO A 577 -23.17 -5.23 -16.16
N ASN A 578 -22.17 -6.07 -16.48
CA ASN A 578 -21.78 -7.22 -15.66
C ASN A 578 -20.60 -6.94 -14.71
N SER A 579 -19.97 -5.76 -14.76
CA SER A 579 -18.79 -5.41 -13.96
C SER A 579 -18.97 -5.70 -12.46
N ALA A 580 -20.12 -5.33 -11.87
CA ALA A 580 -20.42 -5.64 -10.47
C ALA A 580 -20.54 -7.16 -10.16
N ARG A 581 -20.99 -7.96 -11.13
CA ARG A 581 -21.05 -9.44 -11.02
C ARG A 581 -19.67 -10.06 -11.14
N ILE A 582 -18.84 -9.58 -12.09
CA ILE A 582 -17.43 -9.99 -12.23
C ILE A 582 -16.67 -9.67 -10.94
N GLN A 583 -16.75 -8.43 -10.45
CA GLN A 583 -16.11 -7.99 -9.21
C GLN A 583 -16.58 -8.78 -7.98
N LYS A 584 -17.85 -9.21 -7.93
CA LYS A 584 -18.32 -10.11 -6.87
C LYS A 584 -17.64 -11.48 -6.99
N CYS A 585 -17.67 -12.11 -8.17
CA CYS A 585 -17.11 -13.44 -8.38
C CYS A 585 -15.60 -13.46 -8.10
N LEU A 586 -14.84 -12.45 -8.54
CA LEU A 586 -13.40 -12.32 -8.26
C LEU A 586 -13.11 -12.19 -6.75
N ARG A 587 -13.81 -11.30 -6.03
CA ARG A 587 -13.67 -11.20 -4.55
C ARG A 587 -14.07 -12.47 -3.82
N ASP A 588 -15.06 -13.21 -4.32
CA ASP A 588 -15.46 -14.48 -3.70
C ASP A 588 -14.45 -15.60 -4.01
N ILE A 589 -13.74 -15.57 -5.16
CA ILE A 589 -12.59 -16.44 -5.46
C ILE A 589 -11.40 -16.11 -4.55
N GLU A 590 -11.06 -14.82 -4.39
CA GLU A 590 -9.95 -14.34 -3.57
C GLU A 590 -10.14 -14.66 -2.07
N LYS A 591 -11.36 -14.49 -1.54
CA LYS A 591 -11.70 -14.94 -0.18
C LYS A 591 -11.52 -16.45 -0.01
N LEU A 592 -11.84 -17.25 -1.02
CA LEU A 592 -11.63 -18.70 -0.96
C LEU A 592 -10.13 -19.02 -0.96
N SER A 593 -9.33 -18.44 -1.86
CA SER A 593 -7.88 -18.70 -1.89
C SER A 593 -7.18 -18.29 -0.61
N ASN A 594 -7.56 -17.16 -0.03
CA ASN A 594 -6.94 -16.64 1.19
C ASN A 594 -7.42 -17.32 2.48
N SER A 595 -8.54 -18.07 2.46
CA SER A 595 -9.12 -18.69 3.67
C SER A 595 -8.85 -20.18 3.85
N GLN A 596 -8.53 -20.95 2.79
CA GLN A 596 -8.34 -22.41 2.91
C GLN A 596 -6.94 -22.82 3.41
N GLY A 597 -5.93 -21.94 3.29
CA GLY A 597 -4.57 -22.21 3.77
C GLY A 597 -3.84 -23.32 3.00
N LEU A 598 -2.84 -23.94 3.64
CA LEU A 598 -2.03 -25.02 3.07
C LEU A 598 -2.68 -26.38 3.33
N GLY A 599 -3.60 -26.80 2.46
CA GLY A 599 -4.28 -28.10 2.57
C GLY A 599 -5.20 -28.40 1.39
N GLN A 600 -5.75 -29.62 1.35
CA GLN A 600 -6.78 -29.98 0.37
C GLN A 600 -8.08 -29.20 0.69
N TRP A 601 -8.62 -28.51 -0.31
CA TRP A 601 -9.82 -27.68 -0.14
C TRP A 601 -11.05 -28.53 0.14
N SER A 602 -11.94 -28.02 0.99
CA SER A 602 -13.22 -28.67 1.26
C SER A 602 -14.10 -28.74 0.00
N ASN A 603 -14.91 -29.80 -0.13
CA ASN A 603 -15.85 -29.93 -1.26
C ASN A 603 -16.78 -28.70 -1.41
N ASN A 604 -17.12 -28.04 -0.29
CA ASN A 604 -17.92 -26.81 -0.29
C ASN A 604 -17.13 -25.64 -0.90
N ALA A 605 -15.88 -25.42 -0.50
CA ALA A 605 -15.01 -24.38 -1.07
C ALA A 605 -14.73 -24.62 -2.57
N VAL A 606 -14.47 -25.88 -2.96
CA VAL A 606 -14.34 -26.29 -4.38
C VAL A 606 -15.62 -25.99 -5.16
N THR A 607 -16.80 -26.29 -4.61
CA THR A 607 -18.09 -26.03 -5.27
C THR A 607 -18.36 -24.53 -5.42
N LEU A 608 -17.97 -23.70 -4.44
CA LEU A 608 -18.10 -22.24 -4.52
C LEU A 608 -17.10 -21.64 -5.53
N LEU A 609 -15.86 -22.12 -5.57
CA LEU A 609 -14.86 -21.73 -6.56
C LEU A 609 -15.35 -22.02 -7.99
N GLU A 610 -15.79 -23.25 -8.24
CA GLU A 610 -16.39 -23.67 -9.51
C GLU A 610 -17.59 -22.82 -9.90
N ARG A 611 -18.45 -22.44 -8.93
CA ARG A 611 -19.61 -21.57 -9.20
C ARG A 611 -19.19 -20.17 -9.64
N SER A 612 -18.21 -19.55 -8.97
CA SER A 612 -17.72 -18.21 -9.34
C SER A 612 -16.98 -18.22 -10.68
N LEU A 613 -16.13 -19.24 -10.94
CA LEU A 613 -15.43 -19.40 -12.22
C LEU A 613 -16.42 -19.64 -13.38
N ALA A 614 -17.41 -20.52 -13.19
CA ALA A 614 -18.42 -20.80 -14.21
C ALA A 614 -19.31 -19.57 -14.51
N GLU A 615 -19.59 -18.73 -13.51
CA GLU A 615 -20.36 -17.49 -13.70
C GLU A 615 -19.56 -16.42 -14.46
N ILE A 616 -18.25 -16.27 -14.18
CA ILE A 616 -17.36 -15.43 -15.01
C ILE A 616 -17.31 -15.96 -16.45
N ASN A 617 -17.15 -17.29 -16.63
CA ASN A 617 -17.12 -17.89 -17.95
C ASN A 617 -18.41 -17.61 -18.74
N ARG A 618 -19.61 -17.73 -18.12
CA ARG A 618 -20.91 -17.37 -18.76
C ARG A 618 -21.07 -15.90 -19.14
N ILE A 619 -20.28 -15.01 -18.54
CA ILE A 619 -20.27 -13.59 -18.88
C ILE A 619 -19.33 -13.39 -20.08
N LEU A 620 -18.11 -13.93 -20.01
CA LEU A 620 -17.08 -13.78 -21.06
C LEU A 620 -17.39 -14.57 -22.35
N ASP A 621 -18.10 -15.70 -22.27
CA ASP A 621 -18.55 -16.52 -23.42
C ASP A 621 -19.44 -15.75 -24.40
N LYS A 622 -20.03 -14.63 -23.95
CA LYS A 622 -20.79 -13.70 -24.80
C LYS A 622 -19.92 -12.78 -25.66
N LYS A 623 -18.60 -12.76 -25.46
CA LYS A 623 -17.61 -11.96 -26.20
C LYS A 623 -17.93 -10.46 -26.24
N VAL A 624 -18.47 -9.93 -25.14
CA VAL A 624 -18.75 -8.50 -25.00
C VAL A 624 -17.45 -7.81 -24.56
N GLU A 625 -16.89 -6.96 -25.41
CA GLU A 625 -15.63 -6.24 -25.15
C GLU A 625 -15.68 -5.49 -23.81
N GLY A 626 -16.81 -4.86 -23.46
CA GLY A 626 -16.98 -4.18 -22.18
C GLY A 626 -16.86 -5.10 -20.96
N ASP A 627 -17.27 -6.37 -21.07
CA ASP A 627 -17.13 -7.37 -20.00
C ASP A 627 -15.70 -7.95 -19.95
N GLN A 628 -15.05 -8.12 -21.11
CA GLN A 628 -13.64 -8.54 -21.20
C GLN A 628 -12.68 -7.46 -20.67
N ASN A 629 -12.94 -6.18 -20.98
CA ASN A 629 -12.20 -5.05 -20.41
C ASN A 629 -12.47 -4.87 -18.91
N ALA A 630 -13.71 -5.09 -18.45
CA ALA A 630 -14.03 -5.03 -17.02
C ALA A 630 -13.39 -6.19 -16.22
N PHE A 631 -13.24 -7.38 -16.82
CA PHE A 631 -12.44 -8.44 -16.22
C PHE A 631 -10.96 -8.06 -16.10
N CYS A 632 -10.41 -7.35 -17.09
CA CYS A 632 -9.03 -6.86 -17.07
C CYS A 632 -8.81 -5.80 -15.98
N SER A 633 -9.67 -4.76 -15.92
CA SER A 633 -9.56 -3.64 -14.96
C SER A 633 -9.96 -3.96 -13.52
N LEU A 634 -10.33 -5.21 -13.24
CA LEU A 634 -10.65 -5.73 -11.91
C LEU A 634 -9.64 -6.80 -11.45
N ASP A 635 -8.40 -6.75 -11.98
CA ASP A 635 -7.31 -7.68 -11.70
C ASP A 635 -7.66 -9.16 -11.95
N GLY A 636 -8.61 -9.42 -12.86
CA GLY A 636 -9.12 -10.76 -13.14
C GLY A 636 -8.03 -11.74 -13.60
N PHE A 637 -7.06 -11.25 -14.38
CA PHE A 637 -5.90 -12.04 -14.80
C PHE A 637 -5.04 -12.49 -13.61
N ALA A 638 -4.69 -11.58 -12.69
CA ALA A 638 -3.93 -11.91 -11.49
C ALA A 638 -4.69 -12.86 -10.56
N CYS A 639 -5.99 -12.62 -10.35
CA CYS A 639 -6.88 -13.47 -9.55
C CYS A 639 -6.93 -14.91 -10.08
N ILE A 640 -7.14 -15.10 -11.40
CA ILE A 640 -7.19 -16.42 -12.02
C ILE A 640 -5.80 -17.09 -12.04
N CYS A 641 -4.72 -16.34 -12.29
CA CYS A 641 -3.35 -16.87 -12.20
C CYS A 641 -3.01 -17.34 -10.77
N HIS A 642 -3.48 -16.66 -9.72
CA HIS A 642 -3.33 -17.12 -8.34
C HIS A 642 -3.98 -18.51 -8.13
N VAL A 643 -5.18 -18.73 -8.66
CA VAL A 643 -5.84 -20.05 -8.62
C VAL A 643 -5.01 -21.12 -9.37
N LEU A 644 -4.47 -20.80 -10.55
CA LEU A 644 -3.62 -21.74 -11.31
C LEU A 644 -2.32 -22.09 -10.57
N ASN A 645 -1.74 -21.13 -9.83
CA ASN A 645 -0.51 -21.31 -9.05
C ASN A 645 -0.67 -22.34 -7.92
N LEU A 646 -1.88 -22.56 -7.40
CA LEU A 646 -2.18 -23.65 -6.46
C LEU A 646 -1.95 -25.04 -7.07
N GLY A 647 -1.90 -25.16 -8.40
CA GLY A 647 -1.70 -26.42 -9.11
C GLY A 647 -0.24 -26.87 -9.26
N PHE A 648 0.74 -26.02 -8.94
CA PHE A 648 2.16 -26.37 -8.97
C PHE A 648 2.95 -26.04 -7.69
N ASN A 649 2.39 -25.29 -6.74
CA ASN A 649 2.99 -25.04 -5.42
C ASN A 649 2.60 -26.11 -4.36
N VAL A 650 2.44 -27.37 -4.80
CA VAL A 650 2.14 -28.51 -3.93
C VAL A 650 3.47 -29.17 -3.51
N PRO A 651 3.79 -29.28 -2.19
CA PRO A 651 4.98 -29.95 -1.71
C PRO A 651 5.06 -31.43 -2.14
N GLU A 652 6.27 -31.96 -2.29
CA GLU A 652 6.49 -33.37 -2.60
C GLU A 652 5.86 -34.26 -1.52
N GLY A 653 5.01 -35.20 -1.93
CA GLY A 653 4.25 -36.09 -1.03
C GLY A 653 2.87 -35.57 -0.58
N MET A 654 2.49 -34.32 -0.88
CA MET A 654 1.16 -33.79 -0.54
C MET A 654 0.11 -34.04 -1.63
N ALA A 655 -1.15 -34.17 -1.21
CA ALA A 655 -2.29 -34.22 -2.13
C ALA A 655 -2.51 -32.85 -2.81
N PRO A 656 -2.99 -32.81 -4.08
CA PRO A 656 -3.30 -31.55 -4.76
C PRO A 656 -4.37 -30.74 -4.01
N TYR A 657 -4.13 -29.44 -3.81
CA TYR A 657 -5.05 -28.56 -3.08
C TYR A 657 -6.45 -28.48 -3.74
N LEU A 658 -6.50 -28.55 -5.07
CA LEU A 658 -7.71 -28.47 -5.90
C LEU A 658 -7.80 -29.64 -6.89
N PRO A 659 -9.03 -30.10 -7.24
CA PRO A 659 -9.25 -31.06 -8.32
C PRO A 659 -8.82 -30.52 -9.69
N SER A 660 -8.45 -31.43 -10.61
CA SER A 660 -8.06 -31.09 -11.99
C SER A 660 -9.09 -30.23 -12.74
N LYS A 661 -10.39 -30.40 -12.44
CA LYS A 661 -11.48 -29.63 -13.06
C LYS A 661 -11.32 -28.12 -12.86
N CYS A 662 -10.97 -27.67 -11.65
CA CYS A 662 -10.90 -26.24 -11.33
C CYS A 662 -9.83 -25.51 -12.15
N PHE A 663 -8.71 -26.18 -12.42
CA PHE A 663 -7.66 -25.67 -13.29
C PHE A 663 -8.07 -25.58 -14.76
N VAL A 664 -8.91 -26.52 -15.23
CA VAL A 664 -9.52 -26.45 -16.57
C VAL A 664 -10.50 -25.28 -16.62
N THR A 665 -11.45 -25.19 -15.67
CA THR A 665 -12.45 -24.10 -15.60
C THR A 665 -11.78 -22.71 -15.57
N ALA A 666 -10.70 -22.55 -14.80
CA ALA A 666 -9.90 -21.34 -14.72
C ALA A 666 -9.09 -21.04 -16.00
N SER A 667 -8.55 -22.07 -16.66
CA SER A 667 -7.87 -21.92 -17.96
C SER A 667 -8.86 -21.53 -19.07
N THR A 668 -10.10 -22.03 -19.02
CA THR A 668 -11.20 -21.54 -19.86
C THR A 668 -11.50 -20.06 -19.57
N THR A 669 -11.45 -19.60 -18.32
CA THR A 669 -11.63 -18.17 -18.00
C THR A 669 -10.59 -17.29 -18.69
N LEU A 670 -9.30 -17.66 -18.65
CA LEU A 670 -8.25 -16.94 -19.38
C LEU A 670 -8.46 -16.99 -20.90
N SER A 671 -8.87 -18.15 -21.43
CA SER A 671 -9.15 -18.32 -22.86
C SER A 671 -10.28 -17.41 -23.33
N LEU A 672 -11.39 -17.31 -22.57
CA LEU A 672 -12.54 -16.46 -22.91
C LEU A 672 -12.23 -14.97 -22.70
N ALA A 673 -11.40 -14.63 -21.71
CA ALA A 673 -10.96 -13.24 -21.49
C ALA A 673 -10.11 -12.70 -22.65
N CYS A 674 -9.34 -13.56 -23.33
CA CYS A 674 -8.50 -13.17 -24.48
C CYS A 674 -9.11 -13.53 -25.85
N GLN A 675 -10.20 -14.31 -25.91
CA GLN A 675 -10.79 -14.73 -27.17
C GLN A 675 -11.36 -13.53 -27.93
N ASP A 676 -10.90 -13.38 -29.18
CA ASP A 676 -11.28 -12.32 -30.11
C ASP A 676 -11.02 -10.87 -29.59
N HIS A 677 -10.25 -10.72 -28.50
CA HIS A 677 -10.02 -9.46 -27.80
C HIS A 677 -8.52 -9.15 -27.64
N ALA A 678 -7.93 -8.53 -28.67
CA ALA A 678 -6.49 -8.27 -28.76
C ALA A 678 -5.87 -7.55 -27.54
N PRO A 679 -6.48 -6.50 -26.94
CA PRO A 679 -5.90 -5.82 -25.77
C PRO A 679 -5.69 -6.75 -24.57
N ASN A 680 -6.57 -7.74 -24.38
CA ASN A 680 -6.44 -8.71 -23.29
C ASN A 680 -5.39 -9.78 -23.61
N ALA A 681 -5.20 -10.15 -24.88
CA ALA A 681 -4.11 -11.03 -25.29
C ALA A 681 -2.75 -10.35 -25.11
N GLU A 682 -2.61 -9.08 -25.49
CA GLU A 682 -1.42 -8.27 -25.27
C GLU A 682 -1.13 -8.10 -23.77
N HIS A 683 -2.14 -7.78 -22.95
CA HIS A 683 -1.98 -7.67 -21.50
C HIS A 683 -1.54 -9.00 -20.85
N LEU A 684 -2.12 -10.14 -21.23
CA LEU A 684 -1.74 -11.47 -20.72
C LEU A 684 -0.27 -11.82 -21.05
N LEU A 685 0.23 -11.39 -22.21
CA LEU A 685 1.61 -11.55 -22.64
C LEU A 685 2.56 -10.59 -21.91
N ASN A 686 2.21 -9.30 -21.85
CA ASN A 686 3.07 -8.23 -21.32
C ASN A 686 3.17 -8.25 -19.79
N SER A 687 2.09 -8.59 -19.07
CA SER A 687 2.12 -8.93 -17.63
C SER A 687 2.95 -10.19 -17.35
N ASN A 688 3.17 -11.04 -18.37
CA ASN A 688 3.72 -12.40 -18.27
C ASN A 688 2.81 -13.38 -17.51
N SER A 689 1.54 -13.04 -17.28
CA SER A 689 0.53 -13.90 -16.62
C SER A 689 0.42 -15.30 -17.27
N ILE A 690 0.62 -15.38 -18.59
CA ILE A 690 0.71 -16.62 -19.37
C ILE A 690 1.71 -17.65 -18.81
N LEU A 691 2.77 -17.23 -18.10
CA LEU A 691 3.76 -18.13 -17.49
C LEU A 691 3.12 -19.08 -16.47
N SER A 692 2.06 -18.65 -15.77
CA SER A 692 1.32 -19.46 -14.79
C SER A 692 0.69 -20.70 -15.45
N VAL A 693 0.17 -20.54 -16.67
CA VAL A 693 -0.40 -21.62 -17.48
C VAL A 693 0.70 -22.58 -17.96
N LEU A 694 1.82 -22.02 -18.43
CA LEU A 694 2.96 -22.80 -18.92
C LEU A 694 3.65 -23.61 -17.80
N ASP A 695 3.79 -23.05 -16.60
CA ASP A 695 4.35 -23.76 -15.44
C ASP A 695 3.42 -24.87 -14.94
N LEU A 696 2.11 -24.62 -14.90
CA LEU A 696 1.12 -25.64 -14.59
C LEU A 696 1.17 -26.80 -15.61
N LEU A 697 1.21 -26.49 -16.91
CA LEU A 697 1.36 -27.48 -17.98
C LEU A 697 2.67 -28.27 -17.84
N MET A 698 3.80 -27.59 -17.62
CA MET A 698 5.10 -28.23 -17.42
C MET A 698 5.14 -29.14 -16.19
N CYS A 699 4.42 -28.81 -15.12
CA CYS A 699 4.31 -29.67 -13.95
C CYS A 699 3.41 -30.89 -14.21
N ARG A 700 2.28 -30.73 -14.92
CA ARG A 700 1.45 -31.88 -15.34
C ARG A 700 2.17 -32.81 -16.32
N LEU A 701 2.97 -32.29 -17.25
CA LEU A 701 3.78 -33.08 -18.17
C LEU A 701 4.87 -33.90 -17.44
N LYS A 702 5.52 -33.35 -16.40
CA LYS A 702 6.45 -34.12 -15.56
C LYS A 702 5.77 -35.27 -14.82
N VAL A 703 4.60 -35.02 -14.23
CA VAL A 703 3.82 -36.06 -13.55
C VAL A 703 3.40 -37.16 -14.53
N TYR A 704 2.93 -36.80 -15.73
CA TYR A 704 2.63 -37.76 -16.79
C TYR A 704 3.87 -38.57 -17.21
N GLN A 705 5.03 -37.92 -17.37
CA GLN A 705 6.28 -38.59 -17.72
C GLN A 705 6.72 -39.59 -16.63
N LEU A 706 6.59 -39.25 -15.34
CA LEU A 706 6.89 -40.15 -14.23
C LEU A 706 5.93 -41.36 -14.21
N LEU A 707 4.63 -41.13 -14.32
CA LEU A 707 3.62 -42.21 -14.39
C LEU A 707 3.83 -43.11 -15.61
N TRP A 708 4.18 -42.53 -16.77
CA TRP A 708 4.51 -43.29 -17.97
C TRP A 708 5.75 -44.17 -17.77
N TYR A 709 6.81 -43.65 -17.14
CA TYR A 709 7.97 -44.47 -16.77
C TYR A 709 7.61 -45.57 -15.77
N GLU A 710 6.83 -45.27 -14.71
CA GLU A 710 6.41 -46.29 -13.75
C GLU A 710 5.55 -47.41 -14.37
N GLN A 711 4.72 -47.08 -15.37
CA GLN A 711 3.89 -48.07 -16.07
C GLN A 711 4.66 -48.88 -17.11
N ASN A 712 5.69 -48.31 -17.76
CA ASN A 712 6.39 -48.96 -18.88
C ASN A 712 7.78 -49.53 -18.53
N MET A 713 8.39 -49.13 -17.40
CA MET A 713 9.67 -49.68 -16.90
C MET A 713 9.51 -50.65 -15.73
N LYS A 714 8.30 -50.84 -15.18
CA LYS A 714 8.00 -51.98 -14.29
C LYS A 714 7.89 -53.27 -15.13
N VAL A 715 9.05 -53.83 -15.46
CA VAL A 715 9.16 -55.23 -15.88
C VAL A 715 8.52 -56.09 -14.77
N PRO A 716 7.54 -56.96 -15.07
CA PRO A 716 7.00 -57.87 -14.08
C PRO A 716 8.07 -58.89 -13.66
N SER A 717 8.24 -59.04 -12.35
CA SER A 717 9.13 -60.02 -11.70
C SER A 717 8.48 -61.39 -11.60
#